data_AF-A0A0B5GUA9-F1
#
_entry.id   AF-A0A0B5GUA9-F1
#
_cell.length_a   1.000
_cell.length_b   1.000
_cell.length_c   1.000
_cell.angle_alpha   90.00
_cell.angle_beta   90.00
_cell.angle_gamma   90.00
#
_symmetry.space_group_name_H-M   'P 1'
#
loop_
_entity.id
_entity.type
_entity.pdbx_description
1 polymer ?
#
loop_
_entity_poly.entity_id
_entity_poly.type
_entity_poly.pdbx_seq_one_letter_code
_entity_poly.pdbx_strand_id
1 'polypeptide(L)'
;MTSIVPGRGWYLEVDHPDGNIWRPDVVGEPTPQPTINGLPRLSVPVRASDRYARGDFDGQPMRAWFNGVRLPVDQVDTPRATERGWILEGRGAVELDERVRMEVDSRPAHLVADDIIGQTPYTADVDAPPSAATETLVQSASTQSEWEQLLPDLPSTSPLQLNNGTLEVAQTSWLREAEEETFFGGVRSDSNASAGEMVAMSSTVHELEYSWTPQYDIPAGELGASIRLRAPSGSGPGFEVTIDGNSVYLIPAGGYGSDRFTFLQRSGANDAPSVSAGSSVSVKISVTEENGNVIEVDTLGLTDARFSYTFPDNVNSDGYLPGPEPHPQLLLQDTDDAITSLSAEGARLNAAYDDVSNNQQLQVSNDQGGSYAPSDGSENNTESVDVTFSQSSSTVRARFGLSRYGSGRQQSPANGYNAQSVSSYELYADLNEQPLVINQTFDDDAATVLNQIAPPGTVWQAVRDGDSYQVVWTEAGQRTTDVEDDVSNWEYERRVEQAVDKVVIKGSVLRRRDERVTAQHDTAVPLDENELVHGRETVYDPGTSTEYVEGQDYSLNAQPGELVALSSGNISDGQEVAIDYGYRPVGESSTTVSDPHTIVRSITGLTTDRECTLVAKQLASELDTPVTEGTVTLSADRTDWSLVESRAFAALPTAEQVDIHDAQPSASGTDLRIGSRQPLEEIIDDIRTRVSQNAERS
;
A
#
# COMPACT_ATOMS: atom_id res chain seq x y z
N MET A 1 -4.61 55.57 -26.92
CA MET A 1 -4.10 56.57 -25.96
C MET A 1 -3.79 55.82 -24.68
N THR A 2 -2.54 55.80 -24.24
CA THR A 2 -2.14 55.22 -22.96
C THR A 2 -2.73 56.09 -21.84
N SER A 3 -3.74 55.53 -21.17
CA SER A 3 -4.37 56.08 -19.98
C SER A 3 -3.32 56.18 -18.87
N ILE A 4 -3.10 57.37 -18.31
CA ILE A 4 -2.18 57.57 -17.18
C ILE A 4 -2.99 57.26 -15.90
N VAL A 5 -2.67 56.14 -15.25
CA VAL A 5 -3.24 55.78 -13.94
C VAL A 5 -2.81 56.83 -12.90
N PRO A 6 -3.74 57.41 -12.14
CA PRO A 6 -3.41 58.37 -11.08
C PRO A 6 -2.56 57.73 -9.98
N GLY A 7 -1.51 58.43 -9.53
CA GLY A 7 -0.66 57.97 -8.42
C GLY A 7 -1.28 58.14 -7.02
N ARG A 8 -2.54 58.61 -6.91
CA ARG A 8 -3.25 58.80 -5.63
C ARG A 8 -4.75 58.56 -5.81
N GLY A 9 -5.36 57.93 -4.80
CA GLY A 9 -6.79 57.65 -4.72
C GLY A 9 -7.23 56.45 -5.56
N TRP A 10 -8.54 56.21 -5.56
CA TRP A 10 -9.18 55.14 -6.31
C TRP A 10 -9.33 55.48 -7.79
N TYR A 11 -9.03 54.51 -8.64
CA TYR A 11 -9.20 54.61 -10.08
C TYR A 11 -9.78 53.31 -10.62
N LEU A 12 -10.84 53.40 -11.42
CA LEU A 12 -11.57 52.25 -11.94
C LEU A 12 -11.80 52.38 -13.45
N GLU A 13 -11.52 51.31 -14.18
CA GLU A 13 -11.86 51.14 -15.59
C GLU A 13 -12.74 49.89 -15.73
N VAL A 14 -13.82 50.00 -16.51
CA VAL A 14 -14.70 48.88 -16.89
C VAL A 14 -14.88 48.92 -18.39
N ASP A 15 -14.62 47.81 -19.07
CA ASP A 15 -14.82 47.72 -20.51
C ASP A 15 -16.33 47.69 -20.81
N HIS A 16 -16.74 48.41 -21.85
CA HIS A 16 -18.10 48.36 -22.38
C HIS A 16 -18.14 47.38 -23.55
N PRO A 17 -19.25 46.64 -23.76
CA PRO A 17 -19.41 45.70 -24.88
C PRO A 17 -19.14 46.32 -26.27
N ASP A 18 -19.34 47.63 -26.40
CA ASP A 18 -19.05 48.41 -27.61
C ASP A 18 -17.55 48.72 -27.84
N GLY A 19 -16.66 48.19 -27.00
CA GLY A 19 -15.20 48.36 -27.09
C GLY A 19 -14.67 49.67 -26.51
N ASN A 20 -15.52 50.46 -25.83
CA ASN A 20 -15.11 51.67 -25.12
C ASN A 20 -14.75 51.36 -23.67
N ILE A 21 -13.68 51.97 -23.16
CA ILE A 21 -13.35 51.90 -21.73
C ILE A 21 -14.18 52.95 -20.98
N TRP A 22 -14.95 52.50 -20.01
CA TRP A 22 -15.72 53.36 -19.12
C TRP A 22 -15.03 53.54 -17.77
N ARG A 23 -15.23 54.71 -17.16
CA ARG A 23 -14.60 55.11 -15.90
C ARG A 23 -15.69 55.53 -14.92
N PRO A 24 -16.16 54.63 -14.06
CA PRO A 24 -17.16 54.96 -13.05
C PRO A 24 -16.69 56.06 -12.09
N ASP A 25 -17.60 56.96 -11.72
CA ASP A 25 -17.34 57.89 -10.62
C ASP A 25 -17.53 57.16 -9.28
N VAL A 26 -16.44 56.89 -8.58
CA VAL A 26 -16.44 56.32 -7.22
C VAL A 26 -16.97 57.38 -6.24
N VAL A 27 -18.01 57.07 -5.46
CA VAL A 27 -18.73 58.03 -4.59
C VAL A 27 -18.73 57.66 -3.10
N GLY A 28 -18.14 56.53 -2.75
CA GLY A 28 -17.92 56.08 -1.37
C GLY A 28 -16.57 55.36 -1.29
N GLU A 29 -16.25 54.80 -0.12
CA GLU A 29 -15.03 54.03 0.04
C GLU A 29 -15.24 52.62 -0.54
N PRO A 30 -14.46 52.20 -1.55
CA PRO A 30 -14.43 50.81 -1.99
C PRO A 30 -13.94 49.90 -0.86
N THR A 31 -14.48 48.69 -0.81
CA THR A 31 -14.18 47.71 0.24
C THR A 31 -13.46 46.51 -0.38
N PRO A 32 -12.15 46.37 -0.15
CA PRO A 32 -11.41 45.14 -0.42
C PRO A 32 -12.02 43.95 0.31
N GLN A 33 -12.11 42.81 -0.37
CA GLN A 33 -12.59 41.55 0.18
C GLN A 33 -11.59 40.45 -0.23
N PRO A 34 -10.42 40.40 0.42
CA PRO A 34 -9.52 39.27 0.26
C PRO A 34 -10.21 38.00 0.77
N THR A 35 -10.12 36.94 -0.02
CA THR A 35 -10.77 35.66 0.25
C THR A 35 -9.68 34.60 0.34
N ILE A 36 -9.72 33.78 1.39
CA ILE A 36 -8.95 32.52 1.47
C ILE A 36 -9.85 31.41 0.92
N ASN A 37 -9.27 30.47 0.18
CA ASN A 37 -9.99 29.34 -0.43
C ASN A 37 -11.12 29.80 -1.39
N GLY A 38 -10.89 30.93 -2.05
CA GLY A 38 -11.84 31.53 -2.97
C GLY A 38 -11.24 32.70 -3.74
N LEU A 39 -12.10 33.32 -4.56
CA LEU A 39 -11.68 34.35 -5.49
C LEU A 39 -11.65 35.74 -4.82
N PRO A 40 -10.64 36.59 -5.12
CA PRO A 40 -10.56 37.94 -4.58
C PRO A 40 -11.72 38.80 -5.10
N ARG A 41 -12.30 39.62 -4.21
CA ARG A 41 -13.47 40.47 -4.53
C ARG A 41 -13.27 41.92 -4.13
N LEU A 42 -13.87 42.84 -4.87
CA LEU A 42 -13.84 44.27 -4.58
C LEU A 42 -15.23 44.87 -4.70
N SER A 43 -15.76 45.46 -3.63
CA SER A 43 -17.03 46.20 -3.66
C SER A 43 -16.77 47.68 -3.87
N VAL A 44 -17.24 48.26 -4.99
CA VAL A 44 -17.01 49.67 -5.34
C VAL A 44 -18.32 50.46 -5.37
N PRO A 45 -18.57 51.39 -4.43
CA PRO A 45 -19.70 52.31 -4.50
C PRO A 45 -19.52 53.34 -5.61
N VAL A 46 -20.44 53.35 -6.57
CA VAL A 46 -20.40 54.19 -7.77
C VAL A 46 -21.66 55.04 -7.89
N ARG A 47 -21.52 56.21 -8.53
CA ARG A 47 -22.64 57.12 -8.78
C ARG A 47 -23.74 56.42 -9.59
N ALA A 48 -25.00 56.71 -9.26
CA ALA A 48 -26.14 56.16 -9.99
C ALA A 48 -26.05 56.43 -11.50
N SER A 49 -26.30 55.39 -12.29
CA SER A 49 -26.31 55.43 -13.75
C SER A 49 -27.27 54.36 -14.28
N ASP A 50 -28.07 54.72 -15.27
CA ASP A 50 -29.01 53.78 -15.93
C ASP A 50 -28.30 52.62 -16.64
N ARG A 51 -26.99 52.74 -16.89
CA ARG A 51 -26.18 51.72 -17.57
C ARG A 51 -26.05 50.44 -16.74
N TYR A 52 -25.96 50.56 -15.41
CA TYR A 52 -25.90 49.42 -14.51
C TYR A 52 -27.20 48.62 -14.50
N ALA A 53 -28.34 49.31 -14.62
CA ALA A 53 -29.66 48.68 -14.65
C ALA A 53 -29.93 47.91 -15.96
N ARG A 54 -29.14 48.13 -17.01
CA ARG A 54 -29.30 47.48 -18.32
C ARG A 54 -28.49 46.19 -18.46
N GLY A 55 -27.62 45.88 -17.50
CA GLY A 55 -26.70 44.76 -17.59
C GLY A 55 -25.53 44.98 -18.56
N ASP A 56 -25.31 46.22 -19.00
CA ASP A 56 -24.26 46.57 -19.99
C ASP A 56 -22.85 46.22 -19.48
N PHE A 57 -22.67 46.01 -18.18
CA PHE A 57 -21.39 45.72 -17.54
C PHE A 57 -21.31 44.33 -16.91
N ASP A 58 -22.37 43.52 -16.99
CA ASP A 58 -22.40 42.20 -16.39
C ASP A 58 -21.36 41.31 -17.09
N GLY A 59 -20.43 40.74 -16.31
CA GLY A 59 -19.34 39.96 -16.85
C GLY A 59 -18.37 40.76 -17.74
N GLN A 60 -18.30 42.08 -17.64
CA GLN A 60 -17.33 42.86 -18.42
C GLN A 60 -16.00 43.03 -17.68
N PRO A 61 -14.86 43.11 -18.40
CA PRO A 61 -13.56 43.32 -17.77
C PRO A 61 -13.53 44.59 -16.89
N MET A 62 -13.08 44.44 -15.65
CA MET A 62 -12.96 45.47 -14.63
C MET A 62 -11.52 45.58 -14.15
N ARG A 63 -11.05 46.79 -13.93
CA ARG A 63 -9.67 47.09 -13.55
C ARG A 63 -9.66 48.18 -12.51
N ALA A 64 -9.19 47.87 -11.30
CA ALA A 64 -9.14 48.81 -10.20
C ALA A 64 -7.70 49.07 -9.75
N TRP A 65 -7.43 50.32 -9.36
CA TRP A 65 -6.17 50.74 -8.76
C TRP A 65 -6.43 51.60 -7.53
N PHE A 66 -5.57 51.47 -6.53
CA PHE A 66 -5.49 52.38 -5.39
C PHE A 66 -4.07 52.91 -5.25
N ASN A 67 -3.91 54.23 -5.26
CA ASN A 67 -2.60 54.90 -5.17
C ASN A 67 -1.59 54.42 -6.24
N GLY A 68 -2.07 54.10 -7.44
CA GLY A 68 -1.25 53.61 -8.56
C GLY A 68 -0.93 52.12 -8.52
N VAL A 69 -1.31 51.40 -7.46
CA VAL A 69 -1.14 49.94 -7.34
C VAL A 69 -2.36 49.24 -7.94
N ARG A 70 -2.13 48.24 -8.79
CA ARG A 70 -3.20 47.44 -9.41
C ARG A 70 -3.76 46.45 -8.40
N LEU A 71 -5.08 46.35 -8.31
CA LEU A 71 -5.80 45.46 -7.39
C LEU A 71 -6.24 44.16 -8.09
N PRO A 72 -6.43 43.07 -7.32
CA PRO A 72 -6.80 41.74 -7.84
C PRO A 72 -8.29 41.69 -8.26
N VAL A 73 -8.62 42.36 -9.36
CA VAL A 73 -9.95 42.33 -9.98
C VAL A 73 -9.82 42.31 -11.50
N ASP A 74 -10.64 41.48 -12.15
CA ASP A 74 -10.63 41.28 -13.60
C ASP A 74 -11.97 41.51 -14.27
N GLN A 75 -13.09 41.31 -13.56
CA GLN A 75 -14.42 41.35 -14.16
C GLN A 75 -15.45 41.89 -13.16
N VAL A 76 -16.50 42.52 -13.68
CA VAL A 76 -17.70 42.83 -12.90
C VAL A 76 -18.52 41.55 -12.74
N ASP A 77 -18.74 41.16 -11.50
CA ASP A 77 -19.53 39.99 -11.12
C ASP A 77 -21.02 40.36 -11.01
N THR A 78 -21.36 41.21 -10.02
CA THR A 78 -22.75 41.60 -9.76
C THR A 78 -22.88 43.09 -9.46
N PRO A 79 -23.50 43.89 -10.35
CA PRO A 79 -23.94 45.24 -10.02
C PRO A 79 -25.16 45.22 -9.08
N ARG A 80 -25.06 45.82 -7.90
CA ARG A 80 -26.14 45.88 -6.91
C ARG A 80 -26.64 47.30 -6.68
N ALA A 81 -27.94 47.53 -6.86
CA ALA A 81 -28.56 48.81 -6.53
C ALA A 81 -28.69 49.01 -5.02
N THR A 82 -28.46 50.24 -4.55
CA THR A 82 -28.63 50.65 -3.14
C THR A 82 -29.39 51.98 -3.07
N GLU A 83 -29.83 52.38 -1.88
CA GLU A 83 -30.49 53.68 -1.67
C GLU A 83 -29.61 54.89 -2.03
N ARG A 84 -28.29 54.71 -2.09
CA ARG A 84 -27.30 55.78 -2.31
C ARG A 84 -26.66 55.76 -3.69
N GLY A 85 -26.98 54.78 -4.54
CA GLY A 85 -26.34 54.59 -5.84
C GLY A 85 -26.24 53.11 -6.20
N TRP A 86 -25.14 52.71 -6.84
CA TRP A 86 -24.86 51.32 -7.18
C TRP A 86 -23.57 50.87 -6.51
N ILE A 87 -23.45 49.56 -6.27
CA ILE A 87 -22.20 48.91 -5.89
C ILE A 87 -21.81 47.99 -7.05
N LEU A 88 -20.60 48.15 -7.56
CA LEU A 88 -20.01 47.18 -8.48
C LEU A 88 -19.21 46.18 -7.67
N GLU A 89 -19.66 44.93 -7.66
CA GLU A 89 -18.88 43.82 -7.12
C GLU A 89 -17.98 43.30 -8.23
N GLY A 90 -16.68 43.54 -8.09
CA GLY A 90 -15.66 43.01 -8.97
C GLY A 90 -15.10 41.71 -8.42
N ARG A 91 -14.74 40.79 -9.31
CA ARG A 91 -14.10 39.50 -9.01
C ARG A 91 -12.78 39.40 -9.77
N GLY A 92 -11.76 38.85 -9.14
CA GLY A 92 -10.47 38.54 -9.76
C GLY A 92 -10.25 37.03 -9.90
N ALA A 93 -9.20 36.67 -10.64
CA ALA A 93 -8.80 35.28 -10.88
C ALA A 93 -9.90 34.42 -11.53
N VAL A 94 -10.71 35.02 -12.40
CA VAL A 94 -11.91 34.40 -13.00
C VAL A 94 -11.64 33.16 -13.85
N GLU A 95 -10.39 32.94 -14.31
CA GLU A 95 -10.03 31.72 -15.04
C GLU A 95 -9.99 30.49 -14.12
N LEU A 96 -10.06 30.66 -12.79
CA LEU A 96 -10.28 29.56 -11.86
C LEU A 96 -11.75 29.08 -11.84
N ASP A 97 -12.69 29.85 -12.40
CA ASP A 97 -14.07 29.41 -12.63
C ASP A 97 -14.19 28.56 -13.92
N GLU A 98 -13.09 28.37 -14.67
CA GLU A 98 -13.07 27.53 -15.87
C GLU A 98 -12.98 26.05 -15.53
N ARG A 99 -13.59 25.24 -16.38
CA ARG A 99 -13.68 23.79 -16.21
C ARG A 99 -12.31 23.11 -16.38
N VAL A 100 -11.96 22.26 -15.41
CA VAL A 100 -10.80 21.36 -15.45
C VAL A 100 -11.24 19.91 -15.46
N ARG A 101 -10.38 19.03 -15.99
CA ARG A 101 -10.61 17.58 -15.97
C ARG A 101 -9.35 16.84 -15.59
N MET A 102 -9.47 15.93 -14.63
CA MET A 102 -8.35 15.11 -14.17
C MET A 102 -8.85 13.81 -13.56
N GLU A 103 -8.11 12.74 -13.80
CA GLU A 103 -8.26 11.47 -13.09
C GLU A 103 -6.99 11.25 -12.27
N VAL A 104 -7.16 10.90 -11.00
CA VAL A 104 -6.07 10.69 -10.04
C VAL A 104 -6.23 9.32 -9.41
N ASP A 105 -5.25 8.45 -9.60
CA ASP A 105 -5.21 7.14 -8.96
C ASP A 105 -4.74 7.25 -7.50
N SER A 106 -3.51 7.74 -7.28
CA SER A 106 -2.97 8.07 -5.96
C SER A 106 -1.87 9.11 -6.12
N ARG A 107 -2.06 10.32 -5.58
CA ARG A 107 -1.05 11.39 -5.67
C ARG A 107 -1.18 12.39 -4.52
N PRO A 108 -0.08 12.96 -4.01
CA PRO A 108 -0.12 14.05 -3.04
C PRO A 108 -0.98 15.24 -3.50
N ALA A 109 -1.80 15.77 -2.59
CA ALA A 109 -2.76 16.83 -2.88
C ALA A 109 -2.10 18.09 -3.45
N HIS A 110 -0.93 18.50 -2.93
CA HIS A 110 -0.18 19.65 -3.44
C HIS A 110 0.23 19.46 -4.90
N LEU A 111 0.62 18.24 -5.32
CA LEU A 111 0.95 17.97 -6.72
C LEU A 111 -0.28 17.94 -7.62
N VAL A 112 -1.45 17.55 -7.08
CA VAL A 112 -2.72 17.65 -7.82
C VAL A 112 -3.11 19.13 -7.95
N ALA A 113 -2.94 19.95 -6.91
CA ALA A 113 -3.19 21.38 -6.97
C ALA A 113 -2.30 22.08 -8.02
N ASP A 114 -1.02 21.74 -8.09
CA ASP A 114 -0.09 22.24 -9.11
C ASP A 114 -0.58 21.92 -10.53
N ASP A 115 -0.99 20.68 -10.77
CA ASP A 115 -1.54 20.24 -12.07
C ASP A 115 -2.85 20.97 -12.43
N ILE A 116 -3.77 21.15 -11.45
CA ILE A 116 -5.04 21.85 -11.66
C ILE A 116 -4.80 23.33 -11.99
N ILE A 117 -3.93 24.01 -11.24
CA ILE A 117 -3.56 25.41 -11.52
C ILE A 117 -2.88 25.50 -12.88
N GLY A 118 -2.03 24.54 -13.22
CA GLY A 118 -1.33 24.47 -14.52
C GLY A 118 -2.24 24.29 -15.74
N GLN A 119 -3.51 23.91 -15.55
CA GLN A 119 -4.53 23.92 -16.62
C GLN A 119 -5.09 25.33 -16.89
N THR A 120 -4.81 26.30 -16.02
CA THR A 120 -5.22 27.71 -16.15
C THR A 120 -4.06 28.57 -16.67
N PRO A 121 -4.28 29.84 -17.05
CA PRO A 121 -3.19 30.75 -17.44
C PRO A 121 -2.41 31.33 -16.23
N TYR A 122 -2.69 30.89 -15.02
CA TYR A 122 -2.06 31.39 -13.79
C TYR A 122 -0.80 30.60 -13.42
N THR A 123 0.11 31.26 -12.71
CA THR A 123 1.33 30.62 -12.21
C THR A 123 1.01 29.87 -10.91
N ALA A 124 1.34 28.58 -10.84
CA ALA A 124 1.27 27.81 -9.62
C ALA A 124 2.42 28.17 -8.67
N ASP A 125 2.07 28.41 -7.40
CA ASP A 125 3.02 28.61 -6.30
C ASP A 125 2.58 27.73 -5.13
N VAL A 126 2.86 26.44 -5.31
CA VAL A 126 2.40 25.39 -4.40
C VAL A 126 3.57 24.98 -3.50
N ASP A 127 3.41 25.20 -2.21
CA ASP A 127 4.33 24.66 -1.23
C ASP A 127 4.03 23.17 -1.01
N ALA A 128 5.08 22.35 -1.06
CA ALA A 128 4.98 20.98 -0.57
C ALA A 128 4.81 21.01 0.96
N PRO A 129 3.93 20.19 1.55
CA PRO A 129 3.84 20.04 2.99
C PRO A 129 5.21 19.73 3.61
N PRO A 130 5.53 20.26 4.81
CA PRO A 130 6.75 19.88 5.51
C PRO A 130 6.74 18.37 5.78
N SER A 131 7.55 17.61 5.03
CA SER A 131 7.65 16.16 5.22
C SER A 131 8.75 15.81 6.21
N ALA A 132 8.36 15.23 7.33
CA ALA A 132 9.22 14.40 8.15
C ALA A 132 8.71 12.95 8.03
N ALA A 133 9.21 12.24 7.01
CA ALA A 133 8.89 10.82 6.89
C ALA A 133 9.46 10.11 8.12
N THR A 134 8.62 9.31 8.78
CA THR A 134 9.00 8.51 9.94
C THR A 134 8.97 7.05 9.55
N GLU A 135 10.14 6.41 9.58
CA GLU A 135 10.24 4.97 9.37
C GLU A 135 9.44 4.25 10.46
N THR A 136 8.46 3.45 10.02
CA THR A 136 7.58 2.71 10.91
C THR A 136 7.45 1.26 10.45
N LEU A 137 7.56 0.32 11.38
CA LEU A 137 7.22 -1.08 11.15
C LEU A 137 5.71 -1.21 10.85
N VAL A 138 5.38 -1.65 9.63
CA VAL A 138 3.99 -1.84 9.17
C VAL A 138 3.56 -3.31 9.16
N GLN A 139 4.50 -4.24 8.98
CA GLN A 139 4.20 -5.69 8.94
C GLN A 139 5.37 -6.49 9.50
N SER A 140 5.10 -7.63 10.13
CA SER A 140 6.15 -8.58 10.53
C SER A 140 5.56 -9.97 10.70
N ALA A 141 6.35 -11.00 10.40
CA ALA A 141 6.04 -12.38 10.76
C ALA A 141 7.28 -13.10 11.32
N SER A 142 7.08 -13.88 12.37
CA SER A 142 8.08 -14.72 13.03
C SER A 142 7.51 -16.03 13.59
N THR A 143 6.20 -16.22 13.48
CA THR A 143 5.46 -17.38 13.95
C THR A 143 4.52 -17.91 12.85
N GLN A 144 4.05 -19.15 13.00
CA GLN A 144 3.11 -19.76 12.06
C GLN A 144 1.88 -18.88 11.83
N SER A 145 1.22 -18.45 12.91
CA SER A 145 -0.01 -17.67 12.82
C SER A 145 0.19 -16.30 12.19
N GLU A 146 1.33 -15.64 12.44
CA GLU A 146 1.64 -14.36 11.79
C GLU A 146 1.84 -14.53 10.28
N TRP A 147 2.55 -15.57 9.84
CA TRP A 147 2.70 -15.85 8.41
C TRP A 147 1.37 -16.18 7.73
N GLU A 148 0.50 -16.99 8.37
CA GLU A 148 -0.82 -17.34 7.84
C GLU A 148 -1.76 -16.13 7.71
N GLN A 149 -1.58 -15.10 8.53
CA GLN A 149 -2.35 -13.85 8.44
C GLN A 149 -1.87 -12.90 7.34
N LEU A 150 -0.63 -13.07 6.87
CA LEU A 150 0.07 -12.08 6.05
C LEU A 150 0.43 -12.61 4.66
N LEU A 151 0.25 -13.91 4.42
CA LEU A 151 0.37 -14.52 3.11
C LEU A 151 -1.03 -14.76 2.52
N PRO A 152 -1.20 -14.52 1.21
CA PRO A 152 -2.37 -15.03 0.52
C PRO A 152 -2.37 -16.57 0.59
N ASP A 153 -3.57 -17.16 0.58
CA ASP A 153 -3.75 -18.61 0.58
C ASP A 153 -2.83 -19.28 -0.47
N LEU A 154 -1.86 -20.07 0.01
CA LEU A 154 -0.97 -20.81 -0.86
C LEU A 154 -1.80 -21.87 -1.59
N PRO A 155 -1.89 -21.84 -2.94
CA PRO A 155 -2.68 -22.82 -3.65
C PRO A 155 -2.08 -24.21 -3.44
N SER A 156 -2.91 -25.25 -3.38
CA SER A 156 -2.44 -26.63 -3.15
C SER A 156 -1.44 -27.12 -4.21
N THR A 157 -1.38 -26.44 -5.35
CA THR A 157 -0.45 -26.69 -6.45
C THR A 157 0.88 -25.94 -6.35
N SER A 158 1.06 -25.10 -5.33
CA SER A 158 2.31 -24.40 -5.03
C SER A 158 3.27 -25.33 -4.26
N PRO A 159 4.57 -25.33 -4.59
CA PRO A 159 5.57 -26.03 -3.80
C PRO A 159 6.00 -25.23 -2.55
N LEU A 160 5.46 -24.02 -2.32
CA LEU A 160 5.72 -23.27 -1.09
C LEU A 160 4.91 -23.84 0.06
N GLN A 161 5.54 -23.93 1.23
CA GLN A 161 4.93 -24.47 2.45
C GLN A 161 5.30 -23.63 3.65
N LEU A 162 4.39 -23.55 4.62
CA LEU A 162 4.66 -22.91 5.90
C LEU A 162 4.75 -23.99 6.99
N ASN A 163 5.95 -24.20 7.51
CA ASN A 163 6.26 -25.22 8.50
C ASN A 163 6.85 -24.59 9.76
N ASN A 164 6.12 -24.65 10.88
CA ASN A 164 6.55 -24.13 12.18
C ASN A 164 7.03 -22.67 12.13
N GLY A 165 6.36 -21.81 11.38
CA GLY A 165 6.72 -20.40 11.23
C GLY A 165 7.85 -20.11 10.23
N THR A 166 8.22 -21.08 9.41
CA THR A 166 9.21 -20.91 8.33
C THR A 166 8.56 -21.13 6.97
N LEU A 167 8.73 -20.18 6.05
CA LEU A 167 8.36 -20.34 4.64
C LEU A 167 9.44 -21.15 3.93
N GLU A 168 9.09 -22.33 3.43
CA GLU A 168 9.99 -23.32 2.84
C GLU A 168 9.56 -23.71 1.42
N VAL A 169 10.47 -24.29 0.65
CA VAL A 169 10.22 -24.80 -0.70
C VAL A 169 10.30 -26.33 -0.71
N ALA A 170 9.20 -26.98 -1.10
CA ALA A 170 9.14 -28.42 -1.33
C ALA A 170 10.02 -28.85 -2.51
N GLN A 171 10.39 -30.13 -2.54
CA GLN A 171 11.08 -30.73 -3.68
C GLN A 171 10.13 -30.82 -4.89
N THR A 172 10.61 -30.48 -6.09
CA THR A 172 9.81 -30.48 -7.34
C THR A 172 10.41 -31.38 -8.43
N SER A 173 11.61 -31.92 -8.19
CA SER A 173 12.33 -32.84 -9.05
C SER A 173 12.97 -33.93 -8.22
N TRP A 174 12.80 -35.18 -8.62
CA TRP A 174 13.29 -36.35 -7.91
C TRP A 174 14.08 -37.24 -8.87
N LEU A 175 15.34 -37.51 -8.54
CA LEU A 175 16.22 -38.37 -9.34
C LEU A 175 16.74 -39.51 -8.47
N ARG A 176 16.84 -40.71 -9.03
CA ARG A 176 17.51 -41.86 -8.42
C ARG A 176 18.43 -42.54 -9.42
N GLU A 177 19.52 -43.10 -8.91
CA GLU A 177 20.44 -43.94 -9.69
C GLU A 177 19.74 -45.25 -10.07
N ALA A 178 19.97 -45.76 -11.26
CA ALA A 178 19.25 -46.94 -11.76
C ALA A 178 19.65 -48.24 -11.01
N GLU A 179 20.89 -48.30 -10.54
CA GLU A 179 21.50 -49.46 -9.87
C GLU A 179 21.18 -49.55 -8.36
N GLU A 180 20.53 -48.55 -7.78
CA GLU A 180 20.09 -48.60 -6.36
C GLU A 180 18.98 -49.65 -6.12
N GLU A 181 18.21 -50.00 -7.15
CA GLU A 181 17.22 -51.07 -7.08
C GLU A 181 17.79 -52.45 -7.42
N THR A 182 17.16 -53.49 -6.86
CA THR A 182 17.54 -54.87 -7.19
C THR A 182 17.06 -55.21 -8.60
N PHE A 183 17.89 -54.93 -9.60
CA PHE A 183 17.52 -55.10 -11.00
C PHE A 183 17.88 -56.47 -11.59
N PHE A 184 16.92 -57.07 -12.29
CA PHE A 184 17.12 -58.28 -13.09
C PHE A 184 17.60 -57.93 -14.51
N GLY A 185 18.91 -58.00 -14.75
CA GLY A 185 19.53 -57.81 -16.07
C GLY A 185 20.98 -57.34 -16.03
N GLY A 186 21.45 -56.90 -14.85
CA GLY A 186 22.86 -56.68 -14.53
C GLY A 186 23.26 -55.21 -14.50
N VAL A 187 24.09 -54.87 -13.51
CA VAL A 187 24.78 -53.59 -13.38
C VAL A 187 26.05 -53.60 -14.22
N ARG A 188 26.36 -52.48 -14.87
CA ARG A 188 27.59 -52.23 -15.63
C ARG A 188 28.27 -50.99 -15.07
N SER A 189 29.58 -50.88 -15.29
CA SER A 189 30.35 -49.72 -14.88
C SER A 189 30.83 -48.92 -16.10
N ASP A 190 30.69 -47.61 -16.05
CA ASP A 190 31.18 -46.65 -17.05
C ASP A 190 31.46 -45.31 -16.36
N SER A 191 32.62 -44.71 -16.58
CA SER A 191 32.97 -43.43 -15.93
C SER A 191 32.10 -42.25 -16.36
N ASN A 192 31.31 -42.38 -17.44
CA ASN A 192 30.36 -41.36 -17.88
C ASN A 192 28.94 -41.60 -17.33
N ALA A 193 28.72 -42.74 -16.67
CA ALA A 193 27.52 -42.99 -15.89
C ALA A 193 27.60 -42.21 -14.56
N SER A 194 26.45 -41.77 -14.07
CA SER A 194 26.29 -41.18 -12.75
C SER A 194 26.75 -42.19 -11.70
N ALA A 195 27.55 -41.74 -10.72
CA ALA A 195 28.20 -42.60 -9.73
C ALA A 195 29.08 -43.74 -10.32
N GLY A 196 29.30 -43.76 -11.64
CA GLY A 196 30.11 -44.75 -12.34
C GLY A 196 29.40 -46.06 -12.71
N GLU A 197 28.10 -46.19 -12.43
CA GLU A 197 27.33 -47.43 -12.65
C GLU A 197 26.01 -47.16 -13.39
N MET A 198 25.51 -48.18 -14.09
CA MET A 198 24.23 -48.12 -14.80
C MET A 198 23.63 -49.51 -14.97
N VAL A 199 22.36 -49.57 -15.34
CA VAL A 199 21.60 -50.80 -15.54
C VAL A 199 21.43 -51.13 -17.03
N ALA A 200 21.65 -52.38 -17.43
CA ALA A 200 21.49 -52.84 -18.82
C ALA A 200 20.16 -53.60 -19.06
N MET A 201 19.31 -53.09 -19.95
CA MET A 201 18.02 -53.69 -20.31
C MET A 201 18.02 -54.20 -21.76
N SER A 202 17.59 -55.46 -21.98
CA SER A 202 17.60 -56.09 -23.32
C SER A 202 16.49 -57.12 -23.56
N SER A 203 15.82 -57.59 -22.51
CA SER A 203 14.77 -58.61 -22.60
C SER A 203 13.45 -58.08 -22.09
N THR A 204 12.34 -58.60 -22.62
CA THR A 204 10.97 -58.21 -22.25
C THR A 204 10.57 -58.45 -20.79
N VAL A 205 11.42 -59.11 -20.01
CA VAL A 205 11.25 -59.27 -18.56
C VAL A 205 12.01 -58.21 -17.74
N HIS A 206 12.77 -57.32 -18.39
CA HIS A 206 13.53 -56.27 -17.74
C HIS A 206 12.66 -55.02 -17.54
N GLU A 207 12.55 -54.58 -16.29
CA GLU A 207 11.85 -53.37 -15.88
C GLU A 207 12.59 -52.69 -14.72
N LEU A 208 12.47 -51.36 -14.64
CA LEU A 208 12.96 -50.54 -13.53
C LEU A 208 11.84 -49.59 -13.12
N GLU A 209 11.54 -49.54 -11.82
CA GLU A 209 10.44 -48.74 -11.28
C GLU A 209 10.86 -48.07 -9.97
N TYR A 210 10.54 -46.79 -9.84
CA TYR A 210 10.68 -46.02 -8.60
C TYR A 210 9.37 -45.32 -8.27
N SER A 211 9.16 -45.06 -6.98
CA SER A 211 8.01 -44.29 -6.49
C SER A 211 8.45 -43.11 -5.63
N TRP A 212 7.70 -42.01 -5.72
CA TRP A 212 7.88 -40.79 -4.95
C TRP A 212 6.56 -40.30 -4.36
N THR A 213 6.66 -39.41 -3.38
CA THR A 213 5.50 -38.81 -2.71
C THR A 213 5.65 -37.29 -2.72
N PRO A 214 5.13 -36.61 -3.75
CA PRO A 214 5.12 -35.15 -3.81
C PRO A 214 4.41 -34.54 -2.59
N GLN A 215 4.88 -33.37 -2.14
CA GLN A 215 4.32 -32.69 -0.96
C GLN A 215 3.23 -31.67 -1.32
N TYR A 216 2.90 -31.53 -2.60
CA TYR A 216 1.93 -30.58 -3.14
C TYR A 216 1.23 -31.22 -4.37
N ASP A 217 0.12 -30.64 -4.80
CA ASP A 217 -0.64 -31.13 -5.95
C ASP A 217 0.08 -30.80 -7.26
N ILE A 218 0.14 -31.80 -8.15
CA ILE A 218 0.70 -31.66 -9.50
C ILE A 218 -0.42 -31.94 -10.51
N PRO A 219 -0.80 -30.95 -11.34
CA PRO A 219 -1.85 -31.13 -12.33
C PRO A 219 -1.51 -32.20 -13.39
N ALA A 220 -2.55 -32.77 -14.00
CA ALA A 220 -2.37 -33.70 -15.12
C ALA A 220 -1.62 -33.03 -16.27
N GLY A 221 -0.74 -33.76 -16.93
CA GLY A 221 0.10 -33.24 -18.02
C GLY A 221 1.40 -32.55 -17.57
N GLU A 222 1.53 -32.20 -16.28
CA GLU A 222 2.68 -31.42 -15.77
C GLU A 222 3.83 -32.30 -15.29
N LEU A 223 3.61 -33.60 -15.05
CA LEU A 223 4.68 -34.53 -14.70
C LEU A 223 5.49 -34.97 -15.93
N GLY A 224 6.81 -35.01 -15.77
CA GLY A 224 7.76 -35.53 -16.75
C GLY A 224 8.60 -36.67 -16.18
N ALA A 225 8.90 -37.68 -17.00
CA ALA A 225 9.79 -38.78 -16.62
C ALA A 225 11.25 -38.42 -16.96
N SER A 226 12.05 -38.14 -15.95
CA SER A 226 13.44 -37.71 -16.11
C SER A 226 14.37 -38.92 -16.15
N ILE A 227 14.59 -39.49 -17.34
CA ILE A 227 15.38 -40.72 -17.54
C ILE A 227 16.64 -40.42 -18.33
N ARG A 228 17.83 -40.68 -17.75
CA ARG A 228 19.10 -40.64 -18.48
C ARG A 228 19.44 -42.03 -18.99
N LEU A 229 19.58 -42.19 -20.30
CA LEU A 229 19.89 -43.49 -20.90
C LEU A 229 20.70 -43.38 -22.20
N ARG A 230 21.28 -44.50 -22.63
CA ARG A 230 21.96 -44.66 -23.93
C ARG A 230 21.68 -46.02 -24.56
N ALA A 231 21.92 -46.13 -25.86
CA ALA A 231 21.93 -47.35 -26.65
C ALA A 231 23.33 -47.50 -27.28
N PRO A 232 24.29 -48.18 -26.60
CA PRO A 232 25.70 -48.18 -26.99
C PRO A 232 25.96 -48.81 -28.37
N SER A 233 25.03 -49.62 -28.89
CA SER A 233 25.09 -50.22 -30.23
C SER A 233 24.50 -49.33 -31.33
N GLY A 234 24.14 -48.07 -31.02
CA GLY A 234 23.47 -47.14 -31.94
C GLY A 234 21.98 -47.47 -32.18
N SER A 235 21.45 -48.49 -31.51
CA SER A 235 20.02 -48.83 -31.45
C SER A 235 19.76 -49.70 -30.22
N GLY A 236 18.60 -49.55 -29.59
CA GLY A 236 18.18 -50.33 -28.41
C GLY A 236 16.89 -51.12 -28.64
N PRO A 237 16.51 -52.04 -27.73
CA PRO A 237 15.20 -52.70 -27.73
C PRO A 237 14.04 -51.68 -27.71
N GLY A 238 12.84 -52.14 -28.01
CA GLY A 238 11.63 -51.36 -27.80
C GLY A 238 11.32 -51.29 -26.30
N PHE A 239 10.84 -50.14 -25.83
CA PHE A 239 10.50 -49.94 -24.43
C PHE A 239 9.34 -48.96 -24.26
N GLU A 240 8.71 -49.07 -23.11
CA GLU A 240 7.63 -48.19 -22.66
C GLU A 240 8.05 -47.52 -21.35
N VAL A 241 7.67 -46.24 -21.20
CA VAL A 241 7.74 -45.51 -19.94
C VAL A 241 6.34 -45.17 -19.49
N THR A 242 6.03 -45.47 -18.24
CA THR A 242 4.74 -45.15 -17.62
C THR A 242 4.92 -44.28 -16.38
N ILE A 243 3.94 -43.42 -16.12
CA ILE A 243 3.78 -42.69 -14.85
C ILE A 243 2.47 -43.14 -14.22
N ASP A 244 2.53 -43.79 -13.07
CA ASP A 244 1.39 -44.43 -12.37
C ASP A 244 0.53 -45.29 -13.32
N GLY A 245 1.20 -46.08 -14.16
CA GLY A 245 0.56 -46.95 -15.15
C GLY A 245 0.09 -46.25 -16.45
N ASN A 246 0.07 -44.92 -16.53
CA ASN A 246 -0.22 -44.22 -17.77
C ASN A 246 1.01 -44.19 -18.68
N SER A 247 0.87 -44.72 -19.91
CA SER A 247 1.94 -44.68 -20.92
C SER A 247 2.24 -43.25 -21.34
N VAL A 248 3.45 -42.77 -21.03
CA VAL A 248 3.94 -41.44 -21.43
C VAL A 248 4.92 -41.53 -22.59
N TYR A 249 5.57 -42.69 -22.76
CA TYR A 249 6.40 -43.00 -23.92
C TYR A 249 6.24 -44.43 -24.38
N LEU A 250 6.12 -44.60 -25.69
CA LEU A 250 6.19 -45.90 -26.34
C LEU A 250 7.18 -45.83 -27.50
N ILE A 251 8.35 -46.43 -27.31
CA ILE A 251 9.44 -46.41 -28.28
C ILE A 251 9.59 -47.81 -28.89
N PRO A 252 9.45 -47.97 -30.21
CA PRO A 252 9.56 -49.28 -30.85
C PRO A 252 11.01 -49.77 -30.86
N ALA A 253 11.23 -51.06 -31.12
CA ALA A 253 12.57 -51.60 -31.30
C ALA A 253 13.37 -50.85 -32.38
N GLY A 254 14.58 -50.44 -32.03
CA GLY A 254 15.43 -49.60 -32.89
C GLY A 254 15.02 -48.12 -32.97
N GLY A 255 13.98 -47.70 -32.25
CA GLY A 255 13.50 -46.32 -32.23
C GLY A 255 14.38 -45.35 -31.43
N TYR A 256 15.10 -45.84 -30.41
CA TYR A 256 16.10 -45.08 -29.67
C TYR A 256 17.51 -45.54 -30.02
N GLY A 257 18.42 -44.60 -30.29
CA GLY A 257 19.74 -44.90 -30.87
C GLY A 257 20.89 -43.98 -30.47
N SER A 258 20.78 -43.25 -29.35
CA SER A 258 21.90 -42.43 -28.86
C SER A 258 22.99 -43.30 -28.23
N ASP A 259 24.21 -43.31 -28.74
CA ASP A 259 25.35 -44.01 -28.14
C ASP A 259 25.95 -43.28 -26.92
N ARG A 260 25.52 -42.03 -26.70
CA ARG A 260 25.87 -41.21 -25.53
C ARG A 260 24.70 -41.15 -24.55
N PHE A 261 25.02 -41.05 -23.27
CA PHE A 261 24.02 -40.78 -22.25
C PHE A 261 23.34 -39.43 -22.52
N THR A 262 22.01 -39.47 -22.55
CA THR A 262 21.19 -38.26 -22.64
C THR A 262 19.86 -38.48 -21.94
N PHE A 263 19.24 -37.38 -21.52
CA PHE A 263 17.90 -37.41 -20.95
C PHE A 263 16.83 -37.55 -22.04
N LEU A 264 15.94 -38.54 -21.89
CA LEU A 264 14.87 -38.83 -22.83
C LEU A 264 13.83 -37.71 -22.91
N GLN A 265 13.43 -37.15 -21.76
CA GLN A 265 12.43 -36.09 -21.64
C GLN A 265 12.96 -34.93 -20.80
N ARG A 266 12.55 -33.70 -21.17
CA ARG A 266 12.89 -32.43 -20.51
C ARG A 266 11.66 -31.54 -20.23
N SER A 267 10.44 -32.10 -20.30
CA SER A 267 9.16 -31.39 -20.20
C SER A 267 8.04 -32.30 -19.65
N GLY A 268 6.82 -31.77 -19.46
CA GLY A 268 5.65 -32.57 -19.06
C GLY A 268 5.17 -33.52 -20.17
N ALA A 269 4.52 -34.62 -19.78
CA ALA A 269 3.92 -35.58 -20.71
C ALA A 269 2.38 -35.47 -20.69
N ASN A 270 1.77 -35.30 -21.86
CA ASN A 270 0.32 -35.07 -21.99
C ASN A 270 -0.56 -36.13 -21.30
N ASP A 271 -0.12 -37.39 -21.27
CA ASP A 271 -0.86 -38.51 -20.68
C ASP A 271 -0.49 -38.75 -19.20
N ALA A 272 0.36 -37.91 -18.60
CA ALA A 272 0.71 -38.01 -17.19
C ALA A 272 -0.50 -37.66 -16.30
N PRO A 273 -0.78 -38.45 -15.26
CA PRO A 273 -1.91 -38.22 -14.37
C PRO A 273 -1.68 -36.98 -13.48
N SER A 274 -2.76 -36.46 -12.91
CA SER A 274 -2.67 -35.55 -11.76
C SER A 274 -2.26 -36.34 -10.51
N VAL A 275 -1.42 -35.75 -9.66
CA VAL A 275 -0.99 -36.35 -8.40
C VAL A 275 -1.37 -35.42 -7.25
N SER A 276 -2.10 -35.95 -6.27
CA SER A 276 -2.40 -35.22 -5.05
C SER A 276 -1.22 -35.25 -4.08
N ALA A 277 -1.06 -34.17 -3.32
CA ALA A 277 -0.09 -34.08 -2.24
C ALA A 277 -0.17 -35.30 -1.31
N GLY A 278 0.98 -35.86 -0.93
CA GLY A 278 1.07 -37.04 -0.05
C GLY A 278 0.72 -38.37 -0.72
N SER A 279 0.32 -38.39 -1.99
CA SER A 279 0.05 -39.63 -2.74
C SER A 279 1.32 -40.18 -3.37
N SER A 280 1.44 -41.51 -3.43
CA SER A 280 2.55 -42.18 -4.13
C SER A 280 2.32 -42.14 -5.65
N VAL A 281 3.35 -41.79 -6.41
CA VAL A 281 3.39 -41.85 -7.88
C VAL A 281 4.62 -42.63 -8.32
N SER A 282 4.45 -43.57 -9.25
CA SER A 282 5.57 -44.36 -9.77
C SER A 282 5.97 -43.95 -11.19
N VAL A 283 7.25 -44.05 -11.51
CA VAL A 283 7.75 -44.02 -12.89
C VAL A 283 8.39 -45.36 -13.17
N LYS A 284 8.01 -45.98 -14.29
CA LYS A 284 8.48 -47.29 -14.69
C LYS A 284 8.94 -47.29 -16.14
N ILE A 285 10.11 -47.84 -16.41
CA ILE A 285 10.60 -48.18 -17.75
C ILE A 285 10.61 -49.70 -17.93
N SER A 286 10.04 -50.20 -19.02
CA SER A 286 9.94 -51.65 -19.31
C SER A 286 10.29 -51.94 -20.76
N VAL A 287 11.08 -53.00 -21.01
CA VAL A 287 11.35 -53.46 -22.38
C VAL A 287 10.10 -54.15 -22.94
N THR A 288 9.64 -53.71 -24.11
CA THR A 288 8.43 -54.23 -24.78
C THR A 288 8.74 -55.09 -26.00
N GLU A 289 9.92 -54.91 -26.62
CA GLU A 289 10.31 -55.65 -27.82
C GLU A 289 11.84 -55.87 -27.88
N GLU A 290 12.29 -57.11 -28.05
CA GLU A 290 13.71 -57.44 -28.16
C GLU A 290 14.23 -57.25 -29.59
N ASN A 291 15.44 -56.71 -29.75
CA ASN A 291 16.12 -56.63 -31.06
C ASN A 291 17.58 -57.09 -31.06
N GLY A 292 18.01 -57.75 -29.99
CA GLY A 292 19.38 -58.23 -29.81
C GLY A 292 20.39 -57.18 -29.33
N ASN A 293 19.98 -55.91 -29.18
CA ASN A 293 20.79 -54.85 -28.60
C ASN A 293 20.34 -54.53 -27.15
N VAL A 294 20.98 -53.53 -26.54
CA VAL A 294 20.79 -53.16 -25.13
C VAL A 294 20.50 -51.66 -25.03
N ILE A 295 19.61 -51.26 -24.14
CA ILE A 295 19.57 -49.90 -23.58
C ILE A 295 20.23 -49.90 -22.21
N GLU A 296 21.03 -48.89 -21.92
CA GLU A 296 21.68 -48.69 -20.63
C GLU A 296 21.04 -47.48 -19.95
N VAL A 297 20.34 -47.73 -18.85
CA VAL A 297 19.64 -46.71 -18.05
C VAL A 297 20.53 -46.35 -16.87
N ASP A 298 20.83 -45.07 -16.77
CA ASP A 298 21.73 -44.48 -15.78
C ASP A 298 20.95 -43.95 -14.58
N THR A 299 19.95 -43.12 -14.84
CA THR A 299 19.07 -42.57 -13.81
C THR A 299 17.62 -42.62 -14.23
N LEU A 300 16.75 -42.73 -13.22
CA LEU A 300 15.31 -42.69 -13.37
C LEU A 300 14.73 -41.69 -12.36
N GLY A 301 13.88 -40.80 -12.84
CA GLY A 301 13.36 -39.69 -12.05
C GLY A 301 12.00 -39.20 -12.50
N LEU A 302 11.47 -38.27 -11.71
CA LEU A 302 10.21 -37.59 -11.88
C LEU A 302 10.44 -36.09 -11.71
N THR A 303 9.82 -35.26 -12.55
CA THR A 303 9.94 -33.80 -12.47
C THR A 303 8.60 -33.13 -12.69
N ASP A 304 8.28 -32.12 -11.89
CA ASP A 304 7.21 -31.17 -12.19
C ASP A 304 7.71 -30.15 -13.22
N ALA A 305 7.18 -30.26 -14.44
CA ALA A 305 7.63 -29.51 -15.60
C ALA A 305 7.19 -28.04 -15.62
N ARG A 306 6.41 -27.59 -14.63
CA ARG A 306 6.10 -26.17 -14.43
C ARG A 306 7.33 -25.36 -14.03
N PHE A 307 8.38 -26.02 -13.53
CA PHE A 307 9.62 -25.39 -13.10
C PHE A 307 10.80 -25.73 -14.03
N SER A 308 11.86 -24.93 -13.93
CA SER A 308 13.06 -25.05 -14.78
C SER A 308 14.20 -25.80 -14.09
N TYR A 309 14.79 -26.76 -14.80
CA TYR A 309 15.91 -27.58 -14.35
C TYR A 309 16.99 -27.71 -15.43
N THR A 310 18.19 -28.11 -15.03
CA THR A 310 19.25 -28.49 -15.96
C THR A 310 19.27 -30.01 -16.17
N PHE A 311 19.37 -30.46 -17.41
CA PHE A 311 19.44 -31.89 -17.75
C PHE A 311 20.80 -32.21 -18.39
N PRO A 312 21.88 -32.31 -17.59
CA PRO A 312 23.23 -32.47 -18.12
C PRO A 312 23.46 -33.87 -18.70
N ASP A 313 23.99 -33.93 -19.93
CA ASP A 313 24.37 -35.20 -20.55
C ASP A 313 25.70 -35.77 -19.98
N ASN A 314 26.47 -34.99 -19.21
CA ASN A 314 27.76 -35.38 -18.67
C ASN A 314 27.80 -35.23 -17.15
N VAL A 315 28.52 -36.14 -16.50
CA VAL A 315 28.88 -36.04 -15.08
C VAL A 315 29.96 -34.98 -14.84
N ASN A 316 30.06 -34.49 -13.60
CA ASN A 316 31.11 -33.59 -13.15
C ASN A 316 32.45 -34.33 -12.98
N SER A 317 33.49 -33.63 -12.52
CA SER A 317 34.82 -34.20 -12.29
C SER A 317 34.85 -35.34 -11.26
N ASP A 318 33.84 -35.41 -10.39
CA ASP A 318 33.72 -36.40 -9.33
C ASP A 318 32.82 -37.57 -9.73
N GLY A 319 32.29 -37.59 -10.96
CA GLY A 319 31.46 -38.68 -11.48
C GLY A 319 29.95 -38.55 -11.20
N TYR A 320 29.48 -37.39 -10.75
CA TYR A 320 28.06 -37.16 -10.43
C TYR A 320 27.40 -36.16 -11.39
N LEU A 321 26.10 -36.31 -11.64
CA LEU A 321 25.33 -35.39 -12.47
C LEU A 321 25.10 -34.06 -11.74
N PRO A 322 25.40 -32.91 -12.35
CA PRO A 322 25.06 -31.60 -11.77
C PRO A 322 23.56 -31.35 -11.54
N GLY A 323 22.68 -31.99 -12.32
CA GLY A 323 21.23 -31.82 -12.33
C GLY A 323 20.55 -33.09 -12.88
N PRO A 324 19.20 -33.14 -12.95
CA PRO A 324 18.24 -32.08 -12.62
C PRO A 324 18.20 -31.75 -11.13
N GLU A 325 18.20 -30.46 -10.81
CA GLU A 325 18.24 -30.00 -9.43
C GLU A 325 16.90 -30.30 -8.72
N PRO A 326 16.91 -30.69 -7.43
CA PRO A 326 15.69 -31.08 -6.72
C PRO A 326 14.63 -29.98 -6.53
N HIS A 327 15.04 -28.71 -6.57
CA HIS A 327 14.18 -27.56 -6.29
C HIS A 327 14.11 -26.60 -7.49
N PRO A 328 13.08 -25.73 -7.56
CA PRO A 328 12.94 -24.74 -8.62
C PRO A 328 14.09 -23.73 -8.67
N GLN A 329 14.31 -23.12 -9.84
CA GLN A 329 15.34 -22.11 -10.01
C GLN A 329 15.05 -20.82 -9.21
N LEU A 330 13.78 -20.44 -9.11
CA LEU A 330 13.27 -19.29 -8.35
C LEU A 330 11.75 -19.44 -8.18
N LEU A 331 11.26 -19.16 -6.98
CA LEU A 331 9.85 -18.97 -6.64
C LEU A 331 9.67 -17.59 -6.04
N LEU A 332 8.60 -16.90 -6.41
CA LEU A 332 8.23 -15.61 -5.87
C LEU A 332 7.00 -15.77 -4.99
N GLN A 333 7.07 -15.21 -3.79
CA GLN A 333 5.96 -15.16 -2.86
C GLN A 333 5.74 -13.72 -2.40
N ASP A 334 4.52 -13.23 -2.61
CA ASP A 334 4.08 -11.92 -2.17
C ASP A 334 3.37 -12.05 -0.82
N THR A 335 3.50 -11.04 0.03
CA THR A 335 2.60 -10.87 1.18
C THR A 335 1.31 -10.20 0.74
N ASP A 336 0.31 -10.20 1.62
CA ASP A 336 -0.79 -9.25 1.53
C ASP A 336 -0.29 -7.81 1.73
N ASP A 337 -1.07 -6.84 1.26
CA ASP A 337 -0.75 -5.42 1.39
C ASP A 337 -0.85 -4.97 2.86
N ALA A 338 0.20 -4.34 3.37
CA ALA A 338 0.11 -3.55 4.59
C ALA A 338 -0.52 -2.20 4.23
N ILE A 339 -1.73 -1.94 4.72
CA ILE A 339 -2.44 -0.67 4.52
C ILE A 339 -1.96 0.34 5.57
N THR A 340 -1.69 1.56 5.13
CA THR A 340 -1.19 2.63 5.98
C THR A 340 -2.18 3.81 5.96
N SER A 341 -2.39 4.44 7.11
CA SER A 341 -3.21 5.66 7.19
C SER A 341 -2.49 6.90 6.63
N LEU A 342 -1.17 6.78 6.47
CA LEU A 342 -0.22 7.80 6.02
C LEU A 342 0.37 7.37 4.67
N SER A 343 0.91 8.31 3.90
CA SER A 343 1.51 7.96 2.62
C SER A 343 2.89 7.35 2.83
N ALA A 344 3.15 6.20 2.20
CA ALA A 344 4.45 5.55 2.16
C ALA A 344 5.26 6.10 0.97
N GLU A 345 6.32 6.84 1.27
CA GLU A 345 7.30 7.36 0.29
C GLU A 345 8.49 6.44 0.08
N GLY A 346 8.71 5.52 1.00
CA GLY A 346 9.78 4.53 0.97
C GLY A 346 9.41 3.30 1.77
N ALA A 347 10.22 2.27 1.65
CA ALA A 347 10.05 1.05 2.42
C ALA A 347 11.38 0.35 2.62
N ARG A 348 11.51 -0.30 3.78
CA ARG A 348 12.61 -1.20 4.09
C ARG A 348 12.08 -2.57 4.43
N LEU A 349 12.57 -3.60 3.78
CA LEU A 349 12.24 -4.99 4.07
C LEU A 349 13.49 -5.69 4.62
N ASN A 350 13.36 -6.31 5.79
CA ASN A 350 14.36 -7.19 6.38
C ASN A 350 13.79 -8.62 6.45
N ALA A 351 14.54 -9.63 6.04
CA ALA A 351 14.12 -11.03 6.10
C ALA A 351 15.27 -11.95 6.53
N ALA A 352 14.97 -12.95 7.34
CA ALA A 352 15.94 -13.92 7.84
C ALA A 352 15.96 -15.18 6.97
N TYR A 353 16.89 -15.22 6.02
CA TYR A 353 17.13 -16.38 5.14
C TYR A 353 18.14 -17.35 5.77
N ASP A 354 18.01 -18.64 5.48
CA ASP A 354 19.04 -19.63 5.80
C ASP A 354 20.25 -19.57 4.86
N ASP A 355 20.04 -19.11 3.62
CA ASP A 355 21.06 -18.88 2.61
C ASP A 355 20.60 -17.77 1.64
N VAL A 356 21.51 -16.86 1.26
CA VAL A 356 21.22 -15.77 0.32
C VAL A 356 21.90 -15.94 -1.04
N SER A 357 22.39 -17.11 -1.41
CA SER A 357 23.10 -17.31 -2.68
C SER A 357 22.17 -17.52 -3.90
N ASN A 358 22.77 -17.65 -5.09
CA ASN A 358 22.10 -17.93 -6.37
C ASN A 358 21.07 -16.88 -6.80
N ASN A 359 19.80 -17.24 -6.98
CA ASN A 359 18.78 -16.34 -7.53
C ASN A 359 17.84 -15.79 -6.44
N GLN A 360 18.23 -15.85 -5.16
CA GLN A 360 17.48 -15.24 -4.06
C GLN A 360 17.29 -13.74 -4.32
N GLN A 361 16.09 -13.24 -4.04
CA GLN A 361 15.81 -11.80 -4.13
C GLN A 361 14.81 -11.32 -3.08
N LEU A 362 14.90 -10.05 -2.70
CA LEU A 362 13.96 -9.33 -1.84
C LEU A 362 13.47 -8.06 -2.52
N GLN A 363 12.16 -7.85 -2.55
CA GLN A 363 11.59 -6.66 -3.16
C GLN A 363 10.38 -6.18 -2.35
N VAL A 364 10.00 -4.93 -2.58
CA VAL A 364 8.80 -4.31 -2.05
C VAL A 364 8.04 -3.60 -3.15
N SER A 365 6.74 -3.43 -2.96
CA SER A 365 5.84 -2.73 -3.87
C SER A 365 4.98 -1.75 -3.08
N ASN A 366 4.64 -0.61 -3.67
CA ASN A 366 3.64 0.31 -3.12
C ASN A 366 2.42 0.50 -4.04
N ASP A 367 2.31 -0.28 -5.11
CA ASP A 367 1.25 -0.24 -6.12
C ASP A 367 0.51 -1.59 -6.21
N GLN A 368 0.37 -2.28 -5.07
CA GLN A 368 -0.33 -3.57 -4.94
C GLN A 368 0.25 -4.69 -5.82
N GLY A 369 1.57 -4.65 -6.04
CA GLY A 369 2.30 -5.61 -6.85
C GLY A 369 2.28 -5.33 -8.35
N GLY A 370 1.86 -4.14 -8.78
CA GLY A 370 2.02 -3.69 -10.17
C GLY A 370 3.49 -3.59 -10.60
N SER A 371 4.33 -3.10 -9.69
CA SER A 371 5.78 -2.98 -9.83
C SER A 371 6.49 -3.26 -8.51
N TYR A 372 7.77 -3.64 -8.61
CA TYR A 372 8.60 -4.04 -7.48
C TYR A 372 9.96 -3.35 -7.53
N ALA A 373 10.39 -2.86 -6.37
CA ALA A 373 11.68 -2.22 -6.14
C ALA A 373 12.44 -2.90 -4.98
N PRO A 374 13.78 -2.87 -4.96
CA PRO A 374 14.62 -2.42 -6.06
C PRO A 374 14.56 -3.43 -7.23
N SER A 375 14.97 -2.96 -8.40
CA SER A 375 15.07 -3.76 -9.62
C SER A 375 16.37 -3.47 -10.37
N ASP A 376 17.40 -3.07 -9.62
CA ASP A 376 18.68 -2.58 -10.12
C ASP A 376 19.84 -3.53 -9.82
N GLY A 377 19.54 -4.68 -9.22
CA GLY A 377 20.50 -5.68 -8.79
C GLY A 377 20.66 -5.75 -7.28
N SER A 378 20.35 -4.67 -6.54
CA SER A 378 20.48 -4.62 -5.08
C SER A 378 19.47 -5.51 -4.34
N GLU A 379 18.41 -5.94 -5.02
CA GLU A 379 17.44 -6.91 -4.53
C GLU A 379 18.02 -8.33 -4.40
N ASN A 380 19.12 -8.65 -5.10
CA ASN A 380 19.63 -10.01 -5.18
C ASN A 380 20.57 -10.35 -4.03
N ASN A 381 20.46 -11.57 -3.54
CA ASN A 381 21.40 -12.16 -2.58
C ASN A 381 21.60 -11.33 -1.31
N THR A 382 20.51 -10.81 -0.74
CA THR A 382 20.48 -9.92 0.43
C THR A 382 19.36 -10.30 1.40
N GLU A 383 19.58 -9.98 2.67
CA GLU A 383 18.59 -10.07 3.75
C GLU A 383 17.83 -8.77 3.97
N SER A 384 18.22 -7.69 3.29
CA SER A 384 17.59 -6.38 3.44
C SER A 384 17.60 -5.57 2.15
N VAL A 385 16.51 -4.85 1.91
CA VAL A 385 16.39 -3.81 0.87
C VAL A 385 15.77 -2.55 1.48
N ASP A 386 16.20 -1.41 0.96
CA ASP A 386 15.74 -0.08 1.36
C ASP A 386 15.49 0.73 0.08
N VAL A 387 14.26 1.21 -0.11
CA VAL A 387 13.83 1.87 -1.34
C VAL A 387 13.07 3.15 -1.05
N THR A 388 13.24 4.12 -1.95
CA THR A 388 12.36 5.27 -2.08
C THR A 388 11.50 5.09 -3.32
N PHE A 389 10.19 5.25 -3.17
CA PHE A 389 9.25 5.16 -4.28
C PHE A 389 9.20 6.48 -5.07
N SER A 390 8.95 6.38 -6.37
CA SER A 390 8.79 7.56 -7.23
C SER A 390 7.47 8.29 -7.01
N GLN A 391 6.47 7.57 -6.51
CA GLN A 391 5.15 8.08 -6.13
C GLN A 391 4.79 7.47 -4.78
N SER A 392 4.15 8.25 -3.93
CA SER A 392 3.75 7.79 -2.61
C SER A 392 2.37 7.10 -2.64
N SER A 393 2.14 6.16 -1.72
CA SER A 393 0.94 5.31 -1.71
C SER A 393 0.56 4.90 -0.30
N SER A 394 -0.70 4.55 -0.08
CA SER A 394 -1.22 4.06 1.19
C SER A 394 -1.04 2.55 1.43
N THR A 395 -0.22 1.87 0.62
CA THR A 395 0.14 0.48 0.88
C THR A 395 1.59 0.20 0.62
N VAL A 396 2.12 -0.78 1.35
CA VAL A 396 3.40 -1.42 1.06
C VAL A 396 3.22 -2.93 1.12
N ARG A 397 3.88 -3.65 0.22
CA ARG A 397 3.87 -5.11 0.12
C ARG A 397 5.29 -5.64 0.05
N ALA A 398 5.55 -6.78 0.68
CA ALA A 398 6.82 -7.50 0.56
C ALA A 398 6.74 -8.63 -0.49
N ARG A 399 7.86 -8.90 -1.16
CA ARG A 399 8.06 -10.04 -2.05
C ARG A 399 9.36 -10.76 -1.70
N PHE A 400 9.25 -12.07 -1.53
CA PHE A 400 10.35 -12.99 -1.29
C PHE A 400 10.64 -13.81 -2.55
N GLY A 401 11.91 -13.88 -2.93
CA GLY A 401 12.42 -14.81 -3.92
C GLY A 401 13.16 -15.94 -3.23
N LEU A 402 12.66 -17.17 -3.36
CA LEU A 402 13.31 -18.38 -2.83
C LEU A 402 13.87 -19.20 -3.98
N SER A 403 15.16 -19.51 -3.93
CA SER A 403 15.88 -20.27 -4.95
C SER A 403 16.51 -21.53 -4.38
N ARG A 404 17.07 -22.35 -5.28
CA ARG A 404 17.88 -23.51 -4.93
C ARG A 404 19.35 -23.14 -4.71
N TYR A 405 20.01 -23.84 -3.80
CA TYR A 405 21.44 -23.65 -3.52
C TYR A 405 22.17 -24.97 -3.21
N GLY A 406 23.48 -24.86 -2.96
CA GLY A 406 24.38 -25.99 -2.74
C GLY A 406 25.11 -26.42 -4.01
N SER A 407 26.39 -26.79 -3.88
CA SER A 407 27.21 -27.31 -4.97
C SER A 407 28.19 -28.38 -4.47
N GLY A 408 28.70 -29.21 -5.38
CA GLY A 408 29.79 -30.16 -5.12
C GLY A 408 29.43 -31.34 -4.22
N ARG A 409 28.15 -31.73 -4.13
CA ARG A 409 27.76 -32.95 -3.41
C ARG A 409 28.32 -34.19 -4.13
N GLN A 410 28.82 -35.16 -3.37
CA GLN A 410 29.26 -36.48 -3.88
C GLN A 410 28.06 -37.42 -4.10
N GLN A 411 27.05 -36.91 -4.80
CA GLN A 411 25.82 -37.62 -5.16
C GLN A 411 25.12 -36.83 -6.27
N SER A 412 24.41 -37.52 -7.15
CA SER A 412 23.52 -36.88 -8.13
C SER A 412 22.16 -36.57 -7.50
N PRO A 413 21.61 -35.35 -7.67
CA PRO A 413 22.21 -34.17 -8.29
C PRO A 413 23.29 -33.49 -7.42
N ALA A 414 24.38 -33.07 -8.03
CA ALA A 414 25.53 -32.49 -7.33
C ALA A 414 25.34 -31.00 -6.97
N ASN A 415 24.40 -30.30 -7.61
CA ASN A 415 24.11 -28.88 -7.41
C ASN A 415 22.62 -28.64 -7.11
N GLY A 416 22.30 -27.50 -6.47
CA GLY A 416 20.93 -27.04 -6.23
C GLY A 416 20.12 -27.97 -5.33
N TYR A 417 20.79 -28.76 -4.48
CA TYR A 417 20.18 -29.82 -3.67
C TYR A 417 19.60 -29.35 -2.34
N ASN A 418 19.78 -28.07 -1.99
CA ASN A 418 19.07 -27.41 -0.90
C ASN A 418 18.12 -26.36 -1.47
N ALA A 419 17.07 -26.04 -0.74
CA ALA A 419 16.20 -24.90 -1.00
C ALA A 419 16.33 -23.88 0.12
N GLN A 420 16.22 -22.60 -0.24
CA GLN A 420 16.17 -21.50 0.71
C GLN A 420 14.87 -21.53 1.51
N SER A 421 14.93 -20.96 2.71
CA SER A 421 13.80 -20.78 3.62
C SER A 421 13.85 -19.40 4.28
N VAL A 422 12.68 -18.88 4.68
CA VAL A 422 12.55 -17.60 5.38
C VAL A 422 11.87 -17.81 6.73
N SER A 423 12.59 -17.53 7.82
CA SER A 423 12.10 -17.77 9.19
C SER A 423 11.38 -16.56 9.80
N SER A 424 11.69 -15.35 9.34
CA SER A 424 11.00 -14.14 9.77
C SER A 424 11.18 -13.00 8.78
N TYR A 425 10.29 -12.01 8.82
CA TYR A 425 10.50 -10.74 8.14
C TYR A 425 9.92 -9.56 8.92
N GLU A 426 10.44 -8.37 8.60
CA GLU A 426 9.96 -7.08 9.06
C GLU A 426 9.88 -6.12 7.86
N LEU A 427 8.69 -5.57 7.62
CA LEU A 427 8.45 -4.56 6.60
C LEU A 427 8.20 -3.22 7.28
N TYR A 428 9.05 -2.25 6.95
CA TYR A 428 8.98 -0.86 7.37
C TYR A 428 8.51 -0.01 6.18
N ALA A 429 7.76 1.04 6.48
CA ALA A 429 7.40 2.08 5.54
C ALA A 429 7.88 3.43 6.07
N ASP A 430 8.41 4.27 5.17
CA ASP A 430 8.67 5.68 5.46
C ASP A 430 7.37 6.44 5.28
N LEU A 431 6.67 6.61 6.40
CA LEU A 431 5.35 7.20 6.44
C LEU A 431 5.46 8.71 6.58
N ASN A 432 4.77 9.43 5.70
CA ASN A 432 4.64 10.87 5.79
C ASN A 432 3.18 11.29 6.00
N GLU A 433 3.00 12.49 6.53
CA GLU A 433 1.70 13.10 6.76
C GLU A 433 1.14 13.79 5.51
N GLN A 434 1.77 13.60 4.34
CA GLN A 434 1.30 14.27 3.13
C GLN A 434 -0.10 13.76 2.75
N PRO A 435 -1.09 14.66 2.64
CA PRO A 435 -2.42 14.28 2.24
C PRO A 435 -2.43 13.78 0.80
N LEU A 436 -3.09 12.64 0.56
CA LEU A 436 -3.24 12.04 -0.76
C LEU A 436 -4.64 12.28 -1.33
N VAL A 437 -4.70 12.47 -2.65
CA VAL A 437 -5.91 12.38 -3.45
C VAL A 437 -5.91 11.00 -4.12
N ILE A 438 -6.96 10.22 -3.91
CA ILE A 438 -7.01 8.80 -4.28
C ILE A 438 -8.28 8.48 -5.06
N ASN A 439 -8.14 7.85 -6.23
CA ASN A 439 -9.20 7.37 -7.12
C ASN A 439 -10.32 8.40 -7.37
N GLN A 440 -9.93 9.66 -7.55
CA GLN A 440 -10.88 10.74 -7.80
C GLN A 440 -10.87 11.14 -9.27
N THR A 441 -12.06 11.37 -9.80
CA THR A 441 -12.26 12.01 -11.09
C THR A 441 -12.84 13.39 -10.86
N PHE A 442 -12.14 14.41 -11.33
CA PHE A 442 -12.58 15.80 -11.29
C PHE A 442 -13.10 16.22 -12.66
N ASP A 443 -14.27 16.84 -12.66
CA ASP A 443 -14.90 17.47 -13.83
C ASP A 443 -15.75 18.66 -13.38
N ASP A 444 -15.09 19.67 -12.83
CA ASP A 444 -15.69 20.87 -12.26
C ASP A 444 -14.82 22.11 -12.55
N ASP A 445 -15.17 23.28 -12.02
CA ASP A 445 -14.30 24.45 -12.08
C ASP A 445 -13.04 24.29 -11.21
N ALA A 446 -11.93 24.94 -11.61
CA ALA A 446 -10.64 24.78 -10.93
C ALA A 446 -10.69 25.19 -9.45
N ALA A 447 -11.40 26.26 -9.10
CA ALA A 447 -11.54 26.70 -7.70
C ALA A 447 -12.29 25.66 -6.85
N THR A 448 -13.35 25.06 -7.38
CA THR A 448 -14.11 24.00 -6.73
C THR A 448 -13.24 22.76 -6.54
N VAL A 449 -12.47 22.35 -7.56
CA VAL A 449 -11.54 21.21 -7.43
C VAL A 449 -10.44 21.49 -6.41
N LEU A 450 -9.83 22.68 -6.42
CA LEU A 450 -8.84 23.10 -5.42
C LEU A 450 -9.42 23.01 -4.00
N ASN A 451 -10.65 23.46 -3.78
CA ASN A 451 -11.33 23.33 -2.49
C ASN A 451 -11.68 21.89 -2.11
N GLN A 452 -11.92 21.01 -3.09
CA GLN A 452 -12.20 19.59 -2.85
C GLN A 452 -10.95 18.80 -2.45
N ILE A 453 -9.81 19.11 -3.06
CA ILE A 453 -8.55 18.41 -2.80
C ILE A 453 -7.77 19.03 -1.63
N ALA A 454 -8.15 20.23 -1.17
CA ALA A 454 -7.50 20.94 -0.07
C ALA A 454 -7.67 20.14 1.23
N PRO A 455 -6.57 19.61 1.78
CA PRO A 455 -6.59 19.02 3.11
C PRO A 455 -6.97 20.08 4.15
N PRO A 456 -7.54 19.68 5.30
CA PRO A 456 -7.79 20.61 6.39
C PRO A 456 -6.50 21.39 6.73
N GLY A 457 -6.62 22.69 6.99
CA GLY A 457 -5.48 23.55 7.35
C GLY A 457 -4.72 24.11 6.15
N THR A 458 -5.03 23.63 4.95
CA THR A 458 -4.55 24.22 3.70
C THR A 458 -5.29 25.51 3.40
N VAL A 459 -4.53 26.53 3.01
CA VAL A 459 -5.04 27.81 2.55
C VAL A 459 -4.49 28.08 1.15
N TRP A 460 -5.36 28.53 0.25
CA TRP A 460 -4.96 29.01 -1.06
C TRP A 460 -5.56 30.36 -1.37
N GLN A 461 -4.83 31.15 -2.17
CA GLN A 461 -5.28 32.46 -2.61
C GLN A 461 -4.69 32.82 -3.97
N ALA A 462 -5.50 33.41 -4.84
CA ALA A 462 -5.02 34.04 -6.06
C ALA A 462 -4.48 35.45 -5.77
N VAL A 463 -3.17 35.61 -5.84
CA VAL A 463 -2.45 36.86 -5.62
C VAL A 463 -2.08 37.50 -6.95
N ARG A 464 -2.25 38.82 -7.07
CA ARG A 464 -1.92 39.54 -8.30
C ARG A 464 -0.40 39.56 -8.52
N ASP A 465 0.06 39.06 -9.67
CA ASP A 465 1.45 39.17 -10.13
C ASP A 465 1.49 39.91 -11.48
N GLY A 466 1.81 41.20 -11.41
CA GLY A 466 1.75 42.11 -12.55
C GLY A 466 0.34 42.18 -13.16
N ASP A 467 0.21 41.81 -14.43
CA ASP A 467 -1.06 41.77 -15.15
C ASP A 467 -1.78 40.41 -15.05
N SER A 468 -1.16 39.40 -14.42
CA SER A 468 -1.72 38.06 -14.22
C SER A 468 -1.90 37.73 -12.73
N TYR A 469 -2.14 36.46 -12.40
CA TYR A 469 -2.18 35.93 -11.04
C TYR A 469 -1.17 34.82 -10.85
N GLN A 470 -0.71 34.74 -9.61
CA GLN A 470 -0.06 33.60 -9.01
C GLN A 470 -1.06 32.98 -8.02
N VAL A 471 -1.31 31.69 -8.10
CA VAL A 471 -2.15 30.97 -7.13
C VAL A 471 -1.22 30.35 -6.10
N VAL A 472 -1.26 30.92 -4.89
CA VAL A 472 -0.47 30.42 -3.77
C VAL A 472 -1.27 29.34 -3.06
N TRP A 473 -0.68 28.17 -2.85
CA TRP A 473 -1.23 27.05 -2.10
C TRP A 473 -0.24 26.65 -1.01
N THR A 474 -0.64 26.67 0.25
CA THR A 474 0.26 26.45 1.38
C THR A 474 -0.50 25.96 2.61
N GLU A 475 0.19 25.34 3.56
CA GLU A 475 -0.38 25.07 4.88
C GLU A 475 -0.36 26.33 5.75
N ALA A 476 -1.42 26.54 6.52
CA ALA A 476 -1.45 27.63 7.50
C ALA A 476 -0.27 27.46 8.48
N GLY A 477 0.57 28.48 8.65
CA GLY A 477 1.82 28.37 9.43
C GLY A 477 3.09 28.17 8.61
N GLN A 478 2.98 27.69 7.37
CA GLN A 478 4.15 27.33 6.55
C GLN A 478 4.88 28.56 5.99
N ARG A 479 4.12 29.59 5.59
CA ARG A 479 4.68 30.89 5.21
C ARG A 479 4.55 31.88 6.35
N THR A 480 5.55 32.73 6.53
CA THR A 480 5.56 33.75 7.59
C THR A 480 5.90 35.12 7.02
N THR A 481 5.31 36.17 7.56
CA THR A 481 5.67 37.55 7.21
C THR A 481 5.89 38.42 8.46
N ASP A 482 6.27 39.68 8.23
CA ASP A 482 6.53 40.68 9.25
C ASP A 482 5.26 41.07 10.03
N VAL A 483 5.42 41.92 11.05
CA VAL A 483 4.34 42.35 11.95
C VAL A 483 3.24 43.12 11.19
N GLU A 484 1.99 42.76 11.47
CA GLU A 484 0.80 43.47 11.01
C GLU A 484 0.32 44.47 12.08
N ASP A 485 0.31 45.75 11.72
CA ASP A 485 -0.07 46.86 12.59
C ASP A 485 -1.50 47.35 12.34
N ASP A 486 -2.11 46.97 11.22
CA ASP A 486 -3.39 47.52 10.75
C ASP A 486 -4.62 46.75 11.29
N VAL A 487 -4.69 46.62 12.62
CA VAL A 487 -5.75 45.91 13.35
C VAL A 487 -6.75 46.88 13.95
N SER A 488 -8.02 46.74 13.58
CA SER A 488 -9.12 47.58 14.05
C SER A 488 -9.87 47.00 15.26
N ASN A 489 -9.95 45.67 15.37
CA ASN A 489 -10.60 44.95 16.46
C ASN A 489 -10.00 43.54 16.62
N TRP A 490 -10.07 42.95 17.81
CA TRP A 490 -9.65 41.57 18.03
C TRP A 490 -10.35 40.91 19.23
N GLU A 491 -10.48 39.59 19.15
CA GLU A 491 -10.84 38.67 20.24
C GLU A 491 -9.84 37.50 20.23
N TYR A 492 -9.36 37.07 21.39
CA TYR A 492 -8.30 36.05 21.51
C TYR A 492 -8.51 35.19 22.75
N GLU A 493 -8.51 33.87 22.56
CA GLU A 493 -8.72 32.87 23.60
C GLU A 493 -7.60 31.81 23.54
N ARG A 494 -7.09 31.39 24.70
CA ARG A 494 -6.14 30.29 24.84
C ARG A 494 -6.76 29.15 25.64
N ARG A 495 -6.89 27.97 25.03
CA ARG A 495 -7.53 26.80 25.62
C ARG A 495 -6.49 25.72 25.96
N VAL A 496 -6.17 25.60 27.24
CA VAL A 496 -5.20 24.61 27.75
C VAL A 496 -5.82 23.21 27.93
N GLU A 497 -7.13 23.12 28.14
CA GLU A 497 -7.85 21.85 28.35
C GLU A 497 -7.84 20.90 27.13
N GLN A 498 -7.37 21.37 25.97
CA GLN A 498 -7.32 20.57 24.72
C GLN A 498 -5.95 19.91 24.46
N ALA A 499 -4.97 20.08 25.35
CA ALA A 499 -3.75 19.27 25.33
C ALA A 499 -4.08 17.86 25.84
N VAL A 500 -3.64 16.83 25.13
CA VAL A 500 -4.00 15.43 25.41
C VAL A 500 -2.75 14.64 25.76
N ASP A 501 -2.79 13.95 26.89
CA ASP A 501 -1.68 13.14 27.36
C ASP A 501 -1.78 11.68 26.89
N LYS A 502 -2.98 11.21 26.52
CA LYS A 502 -3.19 9.85 26.01
C LYS A 502 -4.27 9.80 24.94
N VAL A 503 -3.94 9.19 23.80
CA VAL A 503 -4.86 8.90 22.71
C VAL A 503 -5.05 7.39 22.63
N VAL A 504 -6.31 6.94 22.55
CA VAL A 504 -6.67 5.55 22.28
C VAL A 504 -7.55 5.49 21.03
N ILE A 505 -7.10 4.75 20.01
CA ILE A 505 -7.84 4.51 18.77
C ILE A 505 -8.34 3.08 18.76
N LYS A 506 -9.63 2.91 18.45
CA LYS A 506 -10.26 1.61 18.23
C LYS A 506 -10.65 1.46 16.76
N GLY A 507 -10.21 0.38 16.13
CA GLY A 507 -10.52 0.09 14.74
C GLY A 507 -11.90 -0.52 14.51
N SER A 508 -12.04 -1.14 13.34
CA SER A 508 -13.23 -1.86 12.87
C SER A 508 -13.48 -3.12 13.70
N VAL A 509 -14.72 -3.61 13.69
CA VAL A 509 -15.00 -4.91 14.33
C VAL A 509 -14.59 -6.03 13.37
N LEU A 510 -13.57 -6.79 13.76
CA LEU A 510 -13.12 -7.99 13.07
C LEU A 510 -13.73 -9.24 13.70
N ARG A 511 -13.59 -10.38 13.01
CA ARG A 511 -14.11 -11.67 13.47
C ARG A 511 -13.00 -12.71 13.43
N ARG A 512 -12.75 -13.34 14.57
CA ARG A 512 -11.94 -14.55 14.70
C ARG A 512 -12.88 -15.75 14.70
N ARG A 513 -12.48 -16.83 14.04
CA ARG A 513 -13.26 -18.06 14.00
C ARG A 513 -12.41 -19.23 14.41
N ASP A 514 -13.06 -20.22 14.99
CA ASP A 514 -12.50 -21.54 15.26
C ASP A 514 -11.24 -21.54 16.13
N GLU A 515 -11.07 -20.55 17.00
CA GLU A 515 -9.92 -20.52 17.91
C GLU A 515 -10.03 -21.65 18.93
N ARG A 516 -8.97 -22.45 19.04
CA ARG A 516 -8.92 -23.64 19.89
C ARG A 516 -8.23 -23.31 21.21
N VAL A 517 -8.95 -23.43 22.31
CA VAL A 517 -8.38 -23.24 23.65
C VAL A 517 -8.70 -24.42 24.57
N THR A 518 -7.76 -24.75 25.45
CA THR A 518 -7.99 -25.74 26.51
C THR A 518 -8.61 -25.03 27.70
N ALA A 519 -9.92 -25.25 27.91
CA ALA A 519 -10.68 -24.65 28.99
C ALA A 519 -10.20 -25.15 30.35
N GLN A 520 -10.14 -24.25 31.33
CA GLN A 520 -9.85 -24.56 32.73
C GLN A 520 -10.98 -24.04 33.61
N HIS A 521 -11.46 -24.85 34.55
CA HIS A 521 -12.54 -24.44 35.44
C HIS A 521 -12.14 -23.27 36.32
N ASP A 522 -13.00 -22.24 36.33
CA ASP A 522 -12.90 -21.04 37.14
C ASP A 522 -11.55 -20.30 37.02
N THR A 523 -10.83 -20.56 35.93
CA THR A 523 -9.51 -19.98 35.61
C THR A 523 -9.57 -19.34 34.24
N ALA A 524 -9.06 -18.12 34.13
CA ALA A 524 -8.99 -17.39 32.87
C ALA A 524 -7.98 -18.04 31.92
N VAL A 525 -8.44 -18.37 30.73
CA VAL A 525 -7.62 -18.84 29.61
C VAL A 525 -7.54 -17.69 28.60
N PRO A 526 -6.34 -17.22 28.25
CA PRO A 526 -6.20 -16.15 27.27
C PRO A 526 -6.65 -16.65 25.90
N LEU A 527 -7.33 -15.78 25.18
CA LEU A 527 -7.56 -15.88 23.75
C LEU A 527 -6.43 -15.16 23.01
N ASP A 528 -6.36 -15.38 21.71
CA ASP A 528 -5.35 -14.75 20.86
C ASP A 528 -5.56 -13.23 20.71
N GLU A 529 -6.80 -12.73 20.90
CA GLU A 529 -7.16 -11.32 20.74
C GLU A 529 -7.81 -10.72 21.99
N ASN A 530 -7.62 -9.42 22.18
CA ASN A 530 -8.19 -8.61 23.26
C ASN A 530 -9.38 -7.75 22.78
N GLU A 531 -9.97 -6.95 23.68
CA GLU A 531 -11.02 -5.96 23.35
C GLU A 531 -12.18 -6.54 22.53
N LEU A 532 -12.68 -7.68 23.01
CA LEU A 532 -13.76 -8.44 22.41
C LEU A 532 -15.06 -7.63 22.40
N VAL A 533 -15.86 -7.84 21.36
CA VAL A 533 -17.17 -7.23 21.19
C VAL A 533 -18.23 -8.14 21.79
N HIS A 534 -18.74 -7.76 22.97
CA HIS A 534 -19.80 -8.50 23.65
C HIS A 534 -21.01 -8.82 22.76
N GLY A 535 -21.54 -10.03 22.91
CA GLY A 535 -22.68 -10.55 22.16
C GLY A 535 -22.36 -10.93 20.72
N ARG A 536 -21.07 -11.07 20.37
CA ARG A 536 -20.61 -11.56 19.06
C ARG A 536 -19.76 -12.84 19.17
N GLU A 537 -19.81 -13.48 20.32
CA GLU A 537 -19.11 -14.71 20.64
C GLU A 537 -20.00 -15.94 20.51
N THR A 538 -19.39 -17.07 20.18
CA THR A 538 -20.00 -18.40 20.19
C THR A 538 -18.93 -19.40 20.60
N VAL A 539 -19.09 -20.01 21.78
CA VAL A 539 -18.20 -21.08 22.27
C VAL A 539 -18.88 -22.42 22.00
N TYR A 540 -18.16 -23.36 21.40
CA TYR A 540 -18.70 -24.68 21.04
C TYR A 540 -17.68 -25.81 21.17
N ASP A 541 -18.17 -27.05 21.26
CA ASP A 541 -17.35 -28.25 21.19
C ASP A 541 -16.94 -28.52 19.72
N PRO A 542 -15.64 -28.56 19.38
CA PRO A 542 -15.20 -28.77 17.99
C PRO A 542 -15.54 -30.16 17.43
N GLY A 543 -15.69 -31.18 18.29
CA GLY A 543 -16.00 -32.54 17.88
C GLY A 543 -17.49 -32.80 17.67
N THR A 544 -18.37 -32.02 18.33
CA THR A 544 -19.83 -32.22 18.28
C THR A 544 -20.63 -31.03 17.77
N SER A 545 -20.00 -29.87 17.62
CA SER A 545 -20.64 -28.58 17.32
C SER A 545 -21.71 -28.17 18.34
N THR A 546 -21.62 -28.67 19.58
CA THR A 546 -22.54 -28.28 20.66
C THR A 546 -22.15 -26.89 21.17
N GLU A 547 -23.05 -25.91 21.02
CA GLU A 547 -22.85 -24.56 21.55
C GLU A 547 -23.06 -24.50 23.07
N TYR A 548 -22.21 -23.73 23.73
CA TYR A 548 -22.26 -23.44 25.16
C TYR A 548 -22.87 -22.06 25.41
N VAL A 549 -23.43 -21.85 26.61
CA VAL A 549 -24.16 -20.63 26.95
C VAL A 549 -23.36 -19.74 27.90
N GLU A 550 -23.12 -18.48 27.51
CA GLU A 550 -22.48 -17.49 28.38
C GLU A 550 -23.28 -17.25 29.68
N GLY A 551 -22.59 -17.14 30.81
CA GLY A 551 -23.16 -17.00 32.15
C GLY A 551 -23.65 -18.30 32.78
N GLN A 552 -23.75 -19.39 32.01
CA GLN A 552 -24.08 -20.72 32.51
C GLN A 552 -22.91 -21.69 32.41
N ASP A 553 -22.33 -21.78 31.21
CA ASP A 553 -21.25 -22.71 30.88
C ASP A 553 -19.87 -22.05 30.92
N TYR A 554 -19.79 -20.78 30.55
CA TYR A 554 -18.56 -19.97 30.56
C TYR A 554 -18.87 -18.50 30.85
N SER A 555 -17.84 -17.69 31.12
CA SER A 555 -17.90 -16.22 31.08
C SER A 555 -16.72 -15.67 30.29
N LEU A 556 -16.94 -14.56 29.59
CA LEU A 556 -15.92 -13.91 28.76
C LEU A 556 -15.45 -12.59 29.42
N ASN A 557 -14.15 -12.46 29.67
CA ASN A 557 -13.55 -11.17 30.03
C ASN A 557 -13.17 -10.46 28.74
N ALA A 558 -14.08 -9.64 28.21
CA ALA A 558 -13.94 -9.07 26.88
C ALA A 558 -12.71 -8.15 26.71
N GLN A 559 -12.39 -7.32 27.71
CA GLN A 559 -11.24 -6.40 27.60
C GLN A 559 -9.88 -7.13 27.51
N PRO A 560 -9.52 -8.01 28.46
CA PRO A 560 -8.27 -8.77 28.39
C PRO A 560 -8.32 -10.00 27.47
N GLY A 561 -9.44 -10.24 26.77
CA GLY A 561 -9.56 -11.36 25.86
C GLY A 561 -9.48 -12.72 26.54
N GLU A 562 -10.20 -12.96 27.62
CA GLU A 562 -10.09 -14.24 28.36
C GLU A 562 -11.40 -15.01 28.40
N LEU A 563 -11.31 -16.33 28.24
CA LEU A 563 -12.41 -17.28 28.46
C LEU A 563 -12.26 -17.93 29.83
N VAL A 564 -13.32 -17.92 30.64
CA VAL A 564 -13.39 -18.64 31.91
C VAL A 564 -14.48 -19.70 31.79
N ALA A 565 -14.12 -20.99 31.80
CA ALA A 565 -15.12 -22.05 31.88
C ALA A 565 -15.65 -22.16 33.31
N LEU A 566 -16.97 -22.19 33.48
CA LEU A 566 -17.59 -22.21 34.81
C LEU A 566 -17.67 -23.66 35.29
N SER A 567 -17.23 -23.93 36.52
CA SER A 567 -17.33 -25.29 37.10
C SER A 567 -18.78 -25.78 37.28
N SER A 568 -19.75 -24.86 37.25
CA SER A 568 -21.19 -25.17 37.23
C SER A 568 -21.76 -25.53 35.85
N GLY A 569 -20.95 -25.38 34.80
CA GLY A 569 -21.33 -25.50 33.41
C GLY A 569 -21.23 -26.90 32.81
N ASN A 570 -21.49 -26.99 31.50
CA ASN A 570 -21.38 -28.20 30.70
C ASN A 570 -20.00 -28.39 30.04
N ILE A 571 -19.09 -27.40 30.13
CA ILE A 571 -17.70 -27.53 29.68
C ILE A 571 -16.94 -28.29 30.76
N SER A 572 -16.22 -29.36 30.41
CA SER A 572 -15.40 -30.12 31.36
C SER A 572 -14.05 -29.44 31.62
N ASP A 573 -13.46 -29.66 32.79
CA ASP A 573 -12.11 -29.16 33.09
C ASP A 573 -11.06 -29.83 32.18
N GLY A 574 -10.20 -29.03 31.55
CA GLY A 574 -9.22 -29.49 30.55
C GLY A 574 -9.83 -29.84 29.19
N GLN A 575 -11.10 -29.51 28.93
CA GLN A 575 -11.73 -29.74 27.64
C GLN A 575 -11.20 -28.75 26.59
N GLU A 576 -10.90 -29.23 25.38
CA GLU A 576 -10.69 -28.35 24.23
C GLU A 576 -12.03 -27.80 23.74
N VAL A 577 -12.11 -26.48 23.60
CA VAL A 577 -13.27 -25.78 23.05
C VAL A 577 -12.84 -24.91 21.88
N ALA A 578 -13.80 -24.66 21.00
CA ALA A 578 -13.72 -23.72 19.90
C ALA A 578 -14.42 -22.42 20.28
N ILE A 579 -13.89 -21.28 19.87
CA ILE A 579 -14.59 -20.01 20.00
C ILE A 579 -14.52 -19.19 18.70
N ASP A 580 -15.69 -18.73 18.26
CA ASP A 580 -15.85 -17.64 17.31
C ASP A 580 -16.12 -16.36 18.09
N TYR A 581 -15.47 -15.24 17.78
CA TYR A 581 -15.75 -13.97 18.45
C TYR A 581 -15.48 -12.76 17.56
N GLY A 582 -16.14 -11.64 17.90
CA GLY A 582 -15.81 -10.33 17.34
C GLY A 582 -14.81 -9.61 18.24
N TYR A 583 -13.83 -8.92 17.67
CA TYR A 583 -12.88 -8.09 18.43
C TYR A 583 -12.62 -6.77 17.72
N ARG A 584 -12.00 -5.81 18.41
CA ARG A 584 -11.53 -4.56 17.82
C ARG A 584 -10.02 -4.44 18.01
N PRO A 585 -9.27 -4.14 16.94
CA PRO A 585 -7.91 -3.73 17.12
C PRO A 585 -7.85 -2.40 17.87
N VAL A 586 -6.85 -2.24 18.73
CA VAL A 586 -6.63 -1.07 19.57
C VAL A 586 -5.19 -0.63 19.51
N GLY A 587 -5.00 0.68 19.41
CA GLY A 587 -3.69 1.30 19.50
C GLY A 587 -3.73 2.52 20.40
N GLU A 588 -2.61 2.77 21.08
CA GLU A 588 -2.48 3.88 22.01
C GLU A 588 -1.16 4.64 21.85
N SER A 589 -1.21 5.92 22.18
CA SER A 589 -0.04 6.78 22.35
C SER A 589 -0.25 7.59 23.63
N SER A 590 0.77 7.66 24.49
CA SER A 590 0.67 8.40 25.74
C SER A 590 1.99 9.04 26.16
N THR A 591 1.89 10.20 26.81
CA THR A 591 2.98 10.82 27.56
C THR A 591 3.21 10.08 28.88
N THR A 592 4.27 10.43 29.61
CA THR A 592 4.70 9.72 30.83
C THR A 592 4.00 10.19 32.12
N VAL A 593 2.94 11.00 32.00
CA VAL A 593 2.22 11.54 33.16
C VAL A 593 1.38 10.46 33.85
N SER A 594 1.20 10.58 35.16
CA SER A 594 0.55 9.53 35.98
C SER A 594 -0.97 9.49 35.88
N ASP A 595 -1.61 10.59 35.48
CA ASP A 595 -3.07 10.70 35.28
C ASP A 595 -3.32 11.44 33.97
N PRO A 596 -3.14 10.76 32.82
CA PRO A 596 -3.17 11.42 31.52
C PRO A 596 -4.57 11.85 31.15
N HIS A 597 -4.72 13.10 30.68
CA HIS A 597 -5.93 13.49 29.98
C HIS A 597 -6.11 12.62 28.73
N THR A 598 -7.10 11.72 28.78
CA THR A 598 -7.27 10.66 27.79
C THR A 598 -8.42 10.95 26.84
N ILE A 599 -8.18 10.84 25.54
CA ILE A 599 -9.25 10.78 24.53
C ILE A 599 -9.32 9.38 23.93
N VAL A 600 -10.55 8.92 23.70
CA VAL A 600 -10.83 7.66 23.00
C VAL A 600 -11.61 7.99 21.73
N ARG A 601 -11.18 7.46 20.60
CA ARG A 601 -11.86 7.60 19.30
C ARG A 601 -11.96 6.26 18.59
N SER A 602 -12.99 6.12 17.77
CA SER A 602 -13.15 4.97 16.88
C SER A 602 -13.07 5.42 15.43
N ILE A 603 -12.28 4.69 14.65
CA ILE A 603 -12.05 4.94 13.23
C ILE A 603 -12.31 3.64 12.50
N THR A 604 -13.31 3.66 11.61
CA THR A 604 -13.66 2.50 10.79
C THR A 604 -12.69 2.45 9.60
N GLY A 605 -12.31 1.26 9.15
CA GLY A 605 -11.30 1.02 8.11
C GLY A 605 -9.93 0.59 8.66
N LEU A 606 -9.63 0.85 9.94
CA LEU A 606 -8.45 0.27 10.60
C LEU A 606 -8.76 -1.18 11.02
N THR A 607 -7.88 -2.11 10.67
CA THR A 607 -8.02 -3.56 10.87
C THR A 607 -6.90 -4.15 11.73
N THR A 608 -5.83 -3.40 12.04
CA THR A 608 -4.75 -3.91 12.91
C THR A 608 -4.44 -2.99 14.09
N ASP A 609 -3.90 -3.55 15.19
CA ASP A 609 -3.44 -2.78 16.35
C ASP A 609 -2.33 -1.78 15.97
N ARG A 610 -1.50 -2.16 15.00
CA ARG A 610 -0.42 -1.32 14.47
C ARG A 610 -0.97 -0.08 13.78
N GLU A 611 -1.94 -0.25 12.90
CA GLU A 611 -2.64 0.88 12.25
C GLU A 611 -3.31 1.79 13.29
N CYS A 612 -3.99 1.22 14.28
CA CYS A 612 -4.59 2.00 15.36
C CYS A 612 -3.52 2.77 16.15
N THR A 613 -2.35 2.17 16.37
CA THR A 613 -1.24 2.79 17.11
C THR A 613 -0.62 3.93 16.32
N LEU A 614 -0.48 3.77 14.99
CA LEU A 614 0.00 4.82 14.11
C LEU A 614 -0.90 6.04 14.15
N VAL A 615 -2.21 5.84 14.04
CA VAL A 615 -3.18 6.93 14.12
C VAL A 615 -3.20 7.55 15.53
N ALA A 616 -3.04 6.76 16.58
CA ALA A 616 -2.94 7.27 17.94
C ALA A 616 -1.71 8.17 18.13
N LYS A 617 -0.56 7.79 17.54
CA LYS A 617 0.67 8.58 17.56
C LYS A 617 0.53 9.89 16.80
N GLN A 618 -0.04 9.86 15.60
CA GLN A 618 -0.31 11.05 14.78
C GLN A 618 -1.20 12.04 15.55
N LEU A 619 -2.31 11.56 16.10
CA LEU A 619 -3.21 12.42 16.86
C LEU A 619 -2.55 12.94 18.15
N ALA A 620 -1.68 12.15 18.80
CA ALA A 620 -0.96 12.61 19.98
C ALA A 620 0.06 13.72 19.64
N SER A 621 0.79 13.63 18.52
CA SER A 621 1.74 14.67 18.11
C SER A 621 1.04 15.99 17.77
N GLU A 622 -0.13 15.93 17.13
CA GLU A 622 -0.91 17.12 16.79
C GLU A 622 -1.58 17.79 18.01
N LEU A 623 -1.80 17.03 19.10
CA LEU A 623 -2.49 17.50 20.31
C LEU A 623 -1.56 17.81 21.49
N ASP A 624 -0.24 17.69 21.33
CA ASP A 624 0.74 17.91 22.42
C ASP A 624 0.86 19.40 22.82
N THR A 625 0.35 20.33 22.01
CA THR A 625 0.38 21.77 22.29
C THR A 625 -1.01 22.37 22.58
N PRO A 626 -1.12 23.28 23.58
CA PRO A 626 -2.33 24.04 23.84
C PRO A 626 -2.81 24.83 22.62
N VAL A 627 -4.13 24.84 22.39
CA VAL A 627 -4.73 25.59 21.28
C VAL A 627 -4.90 27.05 21.66
N THR A 628 -4.54 27.92 20.73
CA THR A 628 -4.89 29.34 20.74
C THR A 628 -5.80 29.61 19.56
N GLU A 629 -6.91 30.30 19.77
CA GLU A 629 -7.88 30.69 18.73
C GLU A 629 -8.28 32.15 18.91
N GLY A 630 -8.63 32.83 17.82
CA GLY A 630 -9.11 34.20 17.90
C GLY A 630 -9.71 34.71 16.61
N THR A 631 -10.21 35.95 16.67
CA THR A 631 -10.66 36.71 15.51
C THR A 631 -9.96 38.05 15.48
N VAL A 632 -9.43 38.46 14.33
CA VAL A 632 -8.77 39.75 14.12
C VAL A 632 -9.42 40.47 12.95
N THR A 633 -9.83 41.72 13.14
CA THR A 633 -10.39 42.54 12.04
C THR A 633 -9.34 43.50 11.49
N LEU A 634 -8.97 43.31 10.23
CA LEU A 634 -8.06 44.18 9.48
C LEU A 634 -8.81 45.36 8.86
N SER A 635 -8.10 46.49 8.70
CA SER A 635 -8.69 47.71 8.14
C SER A 635 -9.03 47.59 6.65
N ALA A 636 -9.98 48.40 6.20
CA ALA A 636 -10.50 48.42 4.84
C ALA A 636 -9.63 49.19 3.83
N ASP A 637 -8.64 49.97 4.28
CA ASP A 637 -7.77 50.81 3.43
C ASP A 637 -6.45 50.14 3.01
N ARG A 638 -6.29 48.85 3.32
CA ARG A 638 -5.10 48.08 2.98
C ARG A 638 -4.92 47.85 1.48
N THR A 639 -3.66 47.89 1.04
CA THR A 639 -3.23 47.55 -0.33
C THR A 639 -2.66 46.15 -0.48
N ASP A 640 -2.23 45.54 0.63
CA ASP A 640 -1.83 44.14 0.65
C ASP A 640 -3.09 43.27 0.71
N TRP A 641 -3.22 42.32 -0.22
CA TRP A 641 -4.35 41.39 -0.28
C TRP A 641 -3.96 39.97 0.14
N SER A 642 -2.67 39.71 0.31
CA SER A 642 -2.16 38.40 0.70
C SER A 642 -2.56 38.09 2.15
N LEU A 643 -3.15 36.92 2.36
CA LEU A 643 -3.57 36.40 3.67
C LEU A 643 -3.09 34.97 3.94
N VAL A 644 -2.27 34.40 3.06
CA VAL A 644 -1.78 33.03 3.15
C VAL A 644 -0.56 32.87 4.06
N GLU A 645 -0.04 33.96 4.59
CA GLU A 645 1.15 34.00 5.46
C GLU A 645 0.74 34.21 6.92
N SER A 646 1.33 33.45 7.83
CA SER A 646 1.21 33.68 9.27
C SER A 646 1.87 34.99 9.66
N ARG A 647 1.20 35.73 10.57
CA ARG A 647 1.60 37.09 10.95
C ARG A 647 1.59 37.25 12.46
N ALA A 648 2.49 38.09 12.96
CA ALA A 648 2.36 38.62 14.31
C ALA A 648 1.50 39.89 14.24
N PHE A 649 0.43 39.97 15.02
CA PHE A 649 -0.42 41.15 15.06
C PHE A 649 -0.06 42.01 16.28
N ALA A 650 0.37 43.25 16.07
CA ALA A 650 0.84 44.12 17.15
C ALA A 650 -0.22 44.39 18.23
N ALA A 651 -1.50 44.28 17.88
CA ALA A 651 -2.62 44.47 18.79
C ALA A 651 -2.92 43.26 19.68
N LEU A 652 -2.48 42.05 19.32
CA LEU A 652 -2.78 40.83 20.08
C LEU A 652 -1.93 40.76 21.37
N PRO A 653 -2.44 40.10 22.43
CA PRO A 653 -1.72 39.91 23.69
C PRO A 653 -0.67 38.78 23.61
N THR A 654 -0.10 38.55 22.43
CA THR A 654 1.00 37.61 22.18
C THR A 654 1.98 38.23 21.17
N ALA A 655 3.27 37.93 21.33
CA ALA A 655 4.31 38.31 20.36
C ALA A 655 4.57 37.19 19.33
N GLU A 656 3.86 36.07 19.45
CA GLU A 656 3.97 34.93 18.54
C GLU A 656 3.21 35.20 17.24
N GLN A 657 3.69 34.62 16.14
CA GLN A 657 2.93 34.56 14.90
C GLN A 657 1.71 33.65 15.10
N VAL A 658 0.61 34.01 14.48
CA VAL A 658 -0.61 33.20 14.46
C VAL A 658 -0.99 32.89 13.03
N ASP A 659 -1.54 31.70 12.84
CA ASP A 659 -1.90 31.18 11.53
C ASP A 659 -3.28 31.70 11.15
N ILE A 660 -3.46 32.04 9.88
CA ILE A 660 -4.73 32.52 9.35
C ILE A 660 -5.44 31.35 8.68
N HIS A 661 -6.60 30.96 9.21
CA HIS A 661 -7.35 29.78 8.71
C HIS A 661 -8.58 30.16 7.88
N ASP A 662 -9.12 31.36 8.05
CA ASP A 662 -10.26 31.86 7.28
C ASP A 662 -10.24 33.39 7.23
N ALA A 663 -10.84 33.95 6.19
CA ALA A 663 -10.97 35.39 5.99
C ALA A 663 -12.35 35.73 5.41
N GLN A 664 -13.10 36.55 6.15
CA GLN A 664 -14.45 36.96 5.77
C GLN A 664 -14.59 38.48 5.71
N PRO A 665 -15.30 39.02 4.70
CA PRO A 665 -15.61 40.44 4.65
C PRO A 665 -16.46 40.90 5.85
N SER A 666 -16.11 42.04 6.44
CA SER A 666 -16.89 42.67 7.52
C SER A 666 -17.17 44.14 7.23
N ALA A 667 -18.04 44.77 8.02
CA ALA A 667 -18.44 46.16 7.79
C ALA A 667 -17.29 47.17 8.02
N SER A 668 -16.27 46.77 8.78
CA SER A 668 -15.08 47.57 9.11
C SER A 668 -13.82 47.15 8.35
N GLY A 669 -13.89 46.08 7.54
CA GLY A 669 -12.75 45.57 6.76
C GLY A 669 -12.84 44.07 6.55
N THR A 670 -11.86 43.30 7.03
CA THR A 670 -11.83 41.83 6.88
C THR A 670 -11.63 41.17 8.25
N ASP A 671 -12.54 40.29 8.63
CA ASP A 671 -12.41 39.47 9.84
C ASP A 671 -11.63 38.18 9.50
N LEU A 672 -10.55 37.96 10.23
CA LEU A 672 -9.68 36.79 10.10
C LEU A 672 -9.94 35.83 11.26
N ARG A 673 -10.12 34.54 10.96
CA ARG A 673 -10.05 33.48 11.96
C ARG A 673 -8.59 33.07 12.11
N ILE A 674 -8.04 33.25 13.30
CA ILE A 674 -6.64 32.93 13.61
C ILE A 674 -6.53 31.78 14.60
N GLY A 675 -5.45 31.01 14.50
CA GLY A 675 -5.19 29.89 15.40
C GLY A 675 -3.71 29.51 15.50
N SER A 676 -3.37 28.65 16.46
CA SER A 676 -2.03 28.03 16.57
C SER A 676 -1.95 26.61 16.01
N ARG A 677 -3.11 26.01 15.70
CA ARG A 677 -3.28 24.73 15.02
C ARG A 677 -4.75 24.54 14.65
N GLN A 678 -5.03 23.53 13.83
CA GLN A 678 -6.40 23.17 13.49
C GLN A 678 -7.22 22.67 14.70
N PRO A 679 -8.56 22.85 14.67
CA PRO A 679 -9.47 22.23 15.63
C PRO A 679 -9.40 20.70 15.62
N LEU A 680 -9.54 20.08 16.80
CA LEU A 680 -9.48 18.62 16.98
C LEU A 680 -10.43 17.84 16.04
N GLU A 681 -11.66 18.32 15.85
CA GLU A 681 -12.64 17.62 15.02
C GLU A 681 -12.25 17.64 13.53
N GLU A 682 -11.59 18.70 13.05
CA GLU A 682 -11.09 18.78 11.66
C GLU A 682 -9.96 17.77 11.43
N ILE A 683 -9.06 17.62 12.39
CA ILE A 683 -7.97 16.63 12.37
C ILE A 683 -8.53 15.20 12.31
N ILE A 684 -9.53 14.89 13.15
CA ILE A 684 -10.14 13.56 13.19
C ILE A 684 -10.87 13.24 11.88
N ASP A 685 -11.56 14.23 11.31
CA ASP A 685 -12.28 14.05 10.06
C ASP A 685 -11.34 13.90 8.86
N ASP A 686 -10.15 14.53 8.86
CA ASP A 686 -9.08 14.27 7.88
C ASP A 686 -8.64 12.79 7.92
N ILE A 687 -8.24 12.33 9.11
CA ILE A 687 -7.77 10.96 9.32
C ILE A 687 -8.85 9.96 8.89
N ARG A 688 -10.12 10.20 9.25
CA ARG A 688 -11.24 9.34 8.84
C ARG A 688 -11.45 9.32 7.34
N THR A 689 -11.36 10.47 6.69
CA THR A 689 -11.54 10.59 5.23
C THR A 689 -10.45 9.80 4.51
N ARG A 690 -9.19 9.95 4.93
CA ARG A 690 -8.04 9.19 4.39
C ARG A 690 -8.19 7.69 4.60
N VAL A 691 -8.53 7.26 5.83
CA VAL A 691 -8.73 5.83 6.13
C VAL A 691 -9.90 5.25 5.33
N SER A 692 -10.98 6.01 5.15
CA SER A 692 -12.14 5.56 4.36
C SER A 692 -11.81 5.43 2.88
N GLN A 693 -11.08 6.40 2.30
CA GLN A 693 -10.61 6.33 0.92
C GLN A 693 -9.68 5.13 0.68
N ASN A 694 -8.85 4.79 1.68
CA ASN A 694 -8.00 3.61 1.62
C ASN A 694 -8.79 2.30 1.76
N ALA A 695 -9.85 2.28 2.58
CA ALA A 695 -10.68 1.10 2.82
C ALA A 695 -11.61 0.75 1.65
N GLU A 696 -11.96 1.68 0.76
CA GLU A 696 -12.69 1.38 -0.49
C GLU A 696 -11.82 0.63 -1.53
N ARG A 697 -10.53 0.47 -1.23
CA ARG A 697 -9.50 -0.12 -2.10
C ARG A 697 -9.24 -1.60 -1.84
N SER A 698 -9.59 -2.10 -0.66
CA SER A 698 -9.48 -3.52 -0.24
C SER A 698 -10.80 -4.26 -0.37
#